data_AF-A0A8T7M9K8-F1
#
_entry.id   AF-A0A8T7M9K8-F1
#
_cell.length_a   1.000
_cell.length_b   1.000
_cell.length_c   1.000
_cell.angle_alpha   90.00
_cell.angle_beta   90.00
_cell.angle_gamma   90.00
#
_symmetry.space_group_name_H-M   'P 1'
#
loop_
_entity.id
_entity.type
_entity.pdbx_description
1 polymer ?
#
loop_
_entity_poly.entity_id
_entity_poly.type
_entity_poly.pdbx_seq_one_letter_code
_entity_poly.pdbx_strand_id
1 'polypeptide(L)'
;MLKKPLFLALAFVLVVVAIALLFEFTYSQNPKLTIDLNKEQQPALGLLNLEKTGFFTKEQNTSFGFYRWTKPQFSLNLPYLAKADYKLRLWLYPPDSAAPAPLAIRANGKKVTSIGTLTKGLHQYEVVVPAPLIEDGKLNFQFEVAPFEVKSDRRGQLGVIVTKIELERIAGGLPIPPRALFISVGLLLLLWALLIVGVYPHPRRWQFWAAFLTIALAQSLWLALQYASDPLSLSPALDNFFYNFNRLALIEYALVISVLIARLLMRGAVKKQNPSENEIVAGGKNEIRPLSSLRFIAAFMVLIFHISLFLELDPDLPPALNNLTLNGFIGVSLFFVLSGFILCYTYYPNFEKGLKGKLWNFWVARFARIYPMYLLTFLLSLFFVNDFEKAGAFYSLVHLVGLQSYIFDPNYFWFFNIPSWSVSTEVFFYMLFPFLLYLVIRYLKTVPQLLFAGVGLLAIQFGLMTLASGWSYSDQYLVFYRLGPGRLCEFLMGILAGKLFLLWRQRPVSKIERRWVSVLALISLLGVMGIMTVDKTVLQIYRFGAIYALPFAIIIFWLARYDTRTSKLLSAPVFVLMGEASYSFYLLQNAVILFMGNNFVSSVSGVTDYALYGSIIIITSTLSIILFQWYETPARVFLRKRLLRK
;
A
#
# COMPACT_ATOMS: atom_id res chain seq x y z
N MET A 1 -15.15 30.87 -18.53
CA MET A 1 -14.14 31.54 -17.65
C MET A 1 -13.78 30.78 -16.36
N LEU A 2 -14.22 29.53 -16.15
CA LEU A 2 -14.02 28.76 -14.90
C LEU A 2 -12.68 27.97 -14.77
N LYS A 3 -11.65 28.24 -15.60
CA LYS A 3 -10.38 27.46 -15.57
C LYS A 3 -9.34 27.94 -14.55
N LYS A 4 -9.36 29.23 -14.19
CA LYS A 4 -8.42 29.81 -13.21
C LYS A 4 -8.66 29.42 -11.75
N PRO A 5 -9.91 29.29 -11.24
CA PRO A 5 -10.15 28.97 -9.83
C PRO A 5 -9.67 27.58 -9.42
N LEU A 6 -9.80 26.58 -10.29
CA LEU A 6 -9.38 25.20 -9.98
C LEU A 6 -7.86 25.05 -9.96
N PHE A 7 -7.15 25.77 -10.83
CA PHE A 7 -5.69 25.80 -10.86
C PHE A 7 -5.12 26.54 -9.63
N LEU A 8 -5.76 27.64 -9.23
CA LEU A 8 -5.45 28.34 -7.98
C LEU A 8 -5.74 27.47 -6.75
N ALA A 9 -6.84 26.70 -6.74
CA ALA A 9 -7.14 25.76 -5.66
C ALA A 9 -6.09 24.63 -5.57
N LEU A 10 -5.65 24.06 -6.70
CA LEU A 10 -4.62 23.02 -6.70
C LEU A 10 -3.25 23.55 -6.28
N ALA A 11 -2.86 24.74 -6.79
CA ALA A 11 -1.61 25.39 -6.41
C ALA A 11 -1.61 25.80 -4.92
N PHE A 12 -2.76 26.24 -4.39
CA PHE A 12 -2.92 26.59 -2.98
C PHE A 12 -2.87 25.35 -2.07
N VAL A 13 -3.49 24.23 -2.48
CA VAL A 13 -3.34 22.93 -1.78
C VAL A 13 -1.87 22.51 -1.73
N LEU A 14 -1.11 22.68 -2.82
CA LEU A 14 0.32 22.35 -2.85
C LEU A 14 1.15 23.25 -1.92
N VAL A 15 0.82 24.54 -1.81
CA VAL A 15 1.49 25.48 -0.88
C VAL A 15 1.14 25.19 0.58
N VAL A 16 -0.12 24.86 0.89
CA VAL A 16 -0.55 24.46 2.23
C VAL A 16 0.10 23.13 2.64
N VAL A 17 0.21 22.18 1.71
CA VAL A 17 0.97 20.92 1.92
C VAL A 17 2.44 21.22 2.15
N ALA A 18 3.07 22.13 1.39
CA ALA A 18 4.47 22.50 1.61
C ALA A 18 4.72 23.16 2.99
N ILE A 19 3.80 24.02 3.46
CA ILE A 19 3.88 24.66 4.77
C ILE A 19 3.62 23.64 5.90
N ALA A 20 2.67 22.72 5.72
CA ALA A 20 2.42 21.63 6.66
C ALA A 20 3.61 20.66 6.76
N LEU A 21 4.26 20.33 5.63
CA LEU A 21 5.50 19.54 5.59
C LEU A 21 6.65 20.23 6.32
N LEU A 22 6.78 21.55 6.21
CA LEU A 22 7.77 22.33 6.97
C LEU A 22 7.48 22.33 8.48
N PHE A 23 6.21 22.35 8.86
CA PHE A 23 5.78 22.30 10.26
C PHE A 23 5.97 20.90 10.88
N GLU A 24 5.68 19.85 10.13
CA GLU A 24 5.74 18.46 10.60
C GLU A 24 7.16 17.88 10.59
N PHE A 25 8.02 18.33 9.67
CA PHE A 25 9.48 18.10 9.76
C PHE A 25 10.06 18.65 11.08
N THR A 26 9.41 19.67 11.66
CA THR A 26 9.77 20.25 12.95
C THR A 26 9.13 19.50 14.14
N TYR A 27 8.07 18.68 13.93
CA TYR A 27 7.24 18.09 14.99
C TYR A 27 7.33 16.55 15.12
N SER A 28 7.71 15.79 14.08
CA SER A 28 7.60 14.30 14.07
C SER A 28 8.59 13.54 14.98
N GLN A 29 9.14 14.18 16.00
CA GLN A 29 9.99 13.52 16.99
C GLN A 29 9.13 13.07 18.17
N ASN A 30 8.47 11.91 18.11
CA ASN A 30 8.03 11.14 19.30
C ASN A 30 7.34 9.80 18.91
N PRO A 31 8.07 8.76 18.46
CA PRO A 31 7.51 7.42 18.43
C PRO A 31 7.88 6.65 19.70
N LYS A 32 6.88 6.13 20.41
CA LYS A 32 7.05 4.99 21.31
C LYS A 32 7.17 3.74 20.43
N LEU A 33 8.38 3.20 20.29
CA LEU A 33 8.65 1.95 19.58
C LEU A 33 8.35 0.77 20.52
N THR A 34 7.45 -0.12 20.15
CA THR A 34 7.15 -1.35 20.91
C THR A 34 7.37 -2.56 20.02
N ILE A 35 8.20 -3.49 20.47
CA ILE A 35 8.51 -4.77 19.82
C ILE A 35 8.06 -5.88 20.78
N ASP A 36 6.95 -6.52 20.46
CA ASP A 36 6.44 -7.68 21.19
C ASP A 36 6.96 -8.94 20.50
N LEU A 37 7.84 -9.67 21.18
CA LEU A 37 8.51 -10.87 20.67
C LEU A 37 7.71 -12.16 20.93
N ASN A 38 6.59 -12.06 21.67
CA ASN A 38 5.64 -13.17 21.86
C ASN A 38 4.57 -13.23 20.78
N LYS A 39 4.38 -12.16 20.00
CA LYS A 39 3.49 -12.14 18.85
C LYS A 39 4.32 -12.35 17.59
N GLU A 40 3.92 -13.28 16.72
CA GLU A 40 4.52 -13.46 15.39
C GLU A 40 4.22 -12.25 14.46
N GLN A 41 4.66 -11.05 14.84
CA GLN A 41 4.65 -9.88 13.98
C GLN A 41 6.01 -9.76 13.31
N GLN A 42 6.21 -10.58 12.26
CA GLN A 42 7.38 -10.55 11.38
C GLN A 42 7.73 -9.17 10.74
N PRO A 43 6.83 -8.17 10.56
CA PRO A 43 7.22 -6.94 9.86
C PRO A 43 8.23 -6.06 10.61
N ALA A 44 8.31 -6.16 11.95
CA ALA A 44 9.22 -5.35 12.77
C ALA A 44 10.66 -5.92 12.84
N LEU A 45 10.83 -7.20 12.51
CA LEU A 45 12.09 -7.93 12.68
C LEU A 45 13.17 -7.60 11.64
N GLY A 46 12.76 -7.11 10.46
CA GLY A 46 13.69 -6.68 9.40
C GLY A 46 14.54 -5.46 9.76
N LEU A 47 14.10 -4.64 10.73
CA LEU A 47 14.83 -3.45 11.19
C LEU A 47 15.94 -3.77 12.22
N LEU A 48 15.87 -4.93 12.88
CA LEU A 48 16.70 -5.22 14.05
C LEU A 48 17.84 -6.21 13.79
N ASN A 49 17.84 -6.89 12.64
CA ASN A 49 18.91 -7.80 12.21
C ASN A 49 19.37 -8.76 13.33
N LEU A 50 18.41 -9.27 14.12
CA LEU A 50 18.66 -10.04 15.35
C LEU A 50 19.44 -11.35 15.10
N GLU A 51 19.43 -11.86 13.86
CA GLU A 51 20.18 -13.06 13.48
C GLU A 51 21.71 -12.84 13.42
N LYS A 52 22.18 -11.59 13.28
CA LYS A 52 23.62 -11.27 13.22
C LYS A 52 24.24 -10.84 14.55
N THR A 53 23.47 -10.76 15.64
CA THR A 53 23.93 -10.26 16.95
C THR A 53 24.30 -11.37 17.95
N GLY A 54 24.43 -12.61 17.48
CA GLY A 54 25.01 -13.73 18.25
C GLY A 54 24.03 -14.81 18.73
N PHE A 55 22.87 -14.98 18.08
CA PHE A 55 21.78 -15.89 18.50
C PHE A 55 21.57 -17.08 17.56
N PHE A 56 21.17 -18.24 18.12
CA PHE A 56 20.40 -19.31 17.47
C PHE A 56 19.66 -20.21 18.48
N THR A 57 18.33 -20.33 18.37
CA THR A 57 17.53 -21.54 18.02
C THR A 57 16.04 -21.26 18.23
N LYS A 58 15.22 -21.58 17.22
CA LYS A 58 13.75 -21.56 17.28
C LYS A 58 13.30 -22.80 18.06
N GLU A 59 12.79 -22.64 19.28
CA GLU A 59 12.18 -23.74 20.03
C GLU A 59 10.68 -23.79 19.71
N GLN A 60 10.22 -24.83 19.00
CA GLN A 60 8.84 -24.95 18.55
C GLN A 60 7.84 -25.38 19.64
N ASN A 61 8.16 -25.25 20.94
CA ASN A 61 7.31 -25.89 21.96
C ASN A 61 7.38 -25.30 23.38
N THR A 62 7.45 -23.98 23.54
CA THR A 62 7.29 -23.35 24.86
C THR A 62 6.21 -22.26 24.86
N SER A 63 5.45 -22.19 25.95
CA SER A 63 4.37 -21.20 26.18
C SER A 63 4.89 -19.77 26.39
N PHE A 64 6.21 -19.55 26.32
CA PHE A 64 6.88 -18.29 26.61
C PHE A 64 8.02 -18.02 25.61
N GLY A 65 7.73 -17.25 24.55
CA GLY A 65 8.71 -16.53 23.73
C GLY A 65 9.50 -17.29 22.65
N PHE A 66 9.71 -16.61 21.52
CA PHE A 66 10.41 -17.13 20.34
C PHE A 66 11.93 -16.87 20.33
N TYR A 67 12.48 -16.03 21.23
CA TYR A 67 13.88 -15.58 21.20
C TYR A 67 14.61 -15.78 22.54
N ARG A 68 15.71 -16.54 22.53
CA ARG A 68 16.49 -16.94 23.71
C ARG A 68 17.96 -16.52 23.64
N TRP A 69 18.45 -15.88 24.69
CA TRP A 69 19.85 -15.47 24.84
C TRP A 69 20.71 -16.56 25.48
N THR A 70 21.69 -17.08 24.73
CA THR A 70 22.51 -18.26 25.11
C THR A 70 23.99 -17.95 25.36
N LYS A 71 24.38 -16.67 25.35
CA LYS A 71 25.76 -16.20 25.58
C LYS A 71 25.80 -15.25 26.79
N PRO A 72 26.98 -14.88 27.31
CA PRO A 72 27.09 -13.88 28.37
C PRO A 72 26.78 -12.44 27.94
N GLN A 73 26.67 -12.19 26.62
CA GLN A 73 26.42 -10.86 26.02
C GLN A 73 25.34 -10.89 24.94
N PHE A 74 24.41 -9.92 24.94
CA PHE A 74 23.37 -9.67 23.91
C PHE A 74 23.48 -8.24 23.42
N SER A 75 23.41 -8.02 22.10
CA SER A 75 23.44 -6.68 21.52
C SER A 75 22.19 -6.37 20.69
N LEU A 76 21.62 -5.18 20.87
CA LEU A 76 20.48 -4.64 20.13
C LEU A 76 20.88 -3.35 19.41
N ASN A 77 20.78 -3.33 18.08
CA ASN A 77 21.13 -2.17 17.26
C ASN A 77 19.87 -1.45 16.80
N LEU A 78 19.78 -0.15 17.10
CA LEU A 78 18.68 0.71 16.70
C LEU A 78 19.21 1.85 15.81
N PRO A 79 18.94 1.82 14.50
CA PRO A 79 19.27 2.90 13.60
C PRO A 79 18.17 3.99 13.57
N TYR A 80 18.54 5.20 13.12
CA TYR A 80 17.64 6.33 12.85
C TYR A 80 16.95 6.97 14.07
N LEU A 81 17.61 6.98 15.23
CA LEU A 81 17.11 7.67 16.42
C LEU A 81 17.50 9.16 16.41
N ALA A 82 16.60 10.02 16.88
CA ALA A 82 16.92 11.42 17.13
C ALA A 82 17.70 11.58 18.43
N LYS A 83 18.43 12.69 18.56
CA LYS A 83 19.22 12.99 19.76
C LYS A 83 18.31 13.49 20.88
N ALA A 84 17.84 12.58 21.73
CA ALA A 84 16.96 12.86 22.87
C ALA A 84 17.09 11.82 23.98
N ASP A 85 16.50 12.08 25.14
CA ASP A 85 16.41 11.09 26.21
C ASP A 85 15.36 10.04 25.88
N TYR A 86 15.68 8.78 26.09
CA TYR A 86 14.79 7.64 25.85
C TYR A 86 14.65 6.79 27.11
N LYS A 87 13.53 6.11 27.23
CA LYS A 87 13.20 5.12 28.23
C LYS A 87 13.07 3.77 27.53
N LEU A 88 13.99 2.87 27.81
CA LEU A 88 13.96 1.48 27.36
C LEU A 88 13.28 0.62 28.43
N ARG A 89 12.31 -0.22 28.05
CA ARG A 89 11.73 -1.27 28.89
C ARG A 89 11.93 -2.64 28.25
N LEU A 90 12.28 -3.63 29.06
CA LEU A 90 12.56 -5.00 28.62
C LEU A 90 11.84 -5.97 29.52
N TRP A 91 11.19 -6.97 28.94
CA TRP A 91 10.57 -8.06 29.69
C TRP A 91 11.41 -9.32 29.52
N LEU A 92 12.11 -9.70 30.59
CA LEU A 92 13.07 -10.82 30.59
C LEU A 92 12.57 -11.95 31.48
N TYR A 93 12.73 -13.18 31.00
CA TYR A 93 12.42 -14.41 31.73
C TYR A 93 13.67 -15.29 31.79
N PRO A 94 14.45 -15.26 32.88
CA PRO A 94 15.59 -16.15 33.07
C PRO A 94 15.12 -17.60 33.34
N PRO A 95 15.98 -18.62 33.12
CA PRO A 95 15.65 -20.01 33.42
C PRO A 95 15.22 -20.21 34.88
N ASP A 96 14.28 -21.12 35.13
CA ASP A 96 13.77 -21.41 36.48
C ASP A 96 14.84 -21.95 37.45
N SER A 97 15.95 -22.45 36.89
CA SER A 97 17.13 -22.97 37.59
C SER A 97 18.26 -21.95 37.76
N ALA A 98 18.12 -20.72 37.23
CA ALA A 98 19.18 -19.72 37.27
C ALA A 98 19.28 -19.05 38.65
N ALA A 99 20.50 -18.98 39.19
CA ALA A 99 20.78 -18.15 40.36
C ALA A 99 20.64 -16.66 40.01
N PRO A 100 20.30 -15.79 40.98
CA PRO A 100 20.22 -14.36 40.72
C PRO A 100 21.54 -13.80 40.19
N ALA A 101 21.52 -13.18 39.00
CA ALA A 101 22.72 -12.67 38.34
C ALA A 101 22.56 -11.18 38.00
N PRO A 102 23.60 -10.34 38.19
CA PRO A 102 23.55 -8.93 37.81
C PRO A 102 23.42 -8.79 36.29
N LEU A 103 22.45 -7.98 35.88
CA LEU A 103 22.26 -7.54 34.50
C LEU A 103 22.90 -6.16 34.34
N ALA A 104 23.95 -6.11 33.52
CA ALA A 104 24.57 -4.85 33.11
C ALA A 104 24.05 -4.44 31.73
N ILE A 105 23.76 -3.15 31.57
CA ILE A 105 23.26 -2.57 30.33
C ILE A 105 24.21 -1.44 29.91
N ARG A 106 24.71 -1.51 28.69
CA ARG A 106 25.56 -0.47 28.07
C ARG A 106 24.84 0.07 26.83
N ALA A 107 25.00 1.35 26.56
CA ALA A 107 24.58 2.00 25.33
C ALA A 107 25.81 2.62 24.66
N ASN A 108 26.09 2.22 23.42
CA ASN A 108 27.29 2.59 22.66
C ASN A 108 28.57 2.44 23.51
N GLY A 109 28.70 1.31 24.21
CA GLY A 109 29.85 0.97 25.05
C GLY A 109 29.88 1.63 26.43
N LYS A 110 29.08 2.68 26.67
CA LYS A 110 28.98 3.36 27.98
C LYS A 110 27.94 2.71 28.86
N LYS A 111 28.27 2.47 30.13
CA LYS A 111 27.37 1.86 31.11
C LYS A 111 26.18 2.80 31.37
N VAL A 112 24.95 2.29 31.21
CA VAL A 112 23.71 3.02 31.48
C VAL A 112 23.14 2.53 32.82
N THR A 113 22.71 3.44 33.68
CA THR A 113 22.34 3.11 35.06
C THR A 113 20.97 2.44 35.15
N SER A 114 20.96 1.14 35.47
CA SER A 114 20.28 0.50 36.60
C SER A 114 20.75 -0.96 36.61
N ILE A 115 21.63 -1.34 37.53
CA ILE A 115 22.07 -2.75 37.66
C ILE A 115 20.90 -3.50 38.29
N GLY A 116 20.07 -4.14 37.47
CA GLY A 116 19.03 -5.05 37.94
C GLY A 116 19.64 -6.41 38.27
N THR A 117 19.00 -7.17 39.15
CA THR A 117 19.32 -8.60 39.33
C THR A 117 18.27 -9.41 38.57
N LEU A 118 18.71 -10.26 37.64
CA LEU A 118 17.83 -11.24 37.01
C LEU A 118 17.37 -12.22 38.08
N THR A 119 16.07 -12.22 38.39
CA THR A 119 15.45 -13.14 39.35
C THR A 119 14.43 -14.03 38.65
N LYS A 120 14.06 -15.15 39.28
CA LYS A 120 13.13 -16.13 38.71
C LYS A 120 11.79 -15.48 38.34
N GLY A 121 11.24 -15.85 37.18
CA GLY A 121 9.96 -15.36 36.66
C GLY A 121 10.10 -14.22 35.63
N LEU A 122 8.97 -13.77 35.07
CA LEU A 122 8.95 -12.67 34.09
C LEU A 122 9.04 -11.33 34.82
N HIS A 123 10.09 -10.55 34.52
CA HIS A 123 10.28 -9.23 35.12
C HIS A 123 10.48 -8.14 34.07
N GLN A 124 9.99 -6.94 34.36
CA GLN A 124 10.20 -5.75 33.56
C GLN A 124 11.41 -4.97 34.09
N TYR A 125 12.38 -4.70 33.22
CA TYR A 125 13.55 -3.88 33.49
C TYR A 125 13.43 -2.58 32.72
N GLU A 126 13.65 -1.45 33.39
CA GLU A 126 13.53 -0.11 32.79
C GLU A 126 14.87 0.64 32.91
N VAL A 127 15.33 1.23 31.81
CA VAL A 127 16.58 2.00 31.73
C VAL A 127 16.35 3.30 30.99
N VAL A 128 16.84 4.41 31.55
CA VAL A 128 16.86 5.71 30.86
C VAL A 128 18.17 5.86 30.11
N VAL A 129 18.09 6.14 28.81
CA VAL A 129 19.22 6.44 27.94
C VAL A 129 19.29 7.94 27.68
N PRO A 130 20.34 8.62 28.17
CA PRO A 130 20.55 10.03 27.89
C PRO A 130 20.87 10.31 26.41
N ALA A 131 20.39 11.44 25.89
CA ALA A 131 20.63 11.92 24.53
C ALA A 131 22.11 11.90 24.07
N PRO A 132 23.11 12.20 24.93
CA PRO A 132 24.52 12.17 24.53
C PRO A 132 25.06 10.79 24.17
N LEU A 133 24.35 9.71 24.50
CA LEU A 133 24.75 8.34 24.14
C LEU A 133 24.36 7.95 22.72
N ILE A 134 23.59 8.78 22.02
CA ILE A 134 23.17 8.53 20.63
C ILE A 134 24.19 9.17 19.68
N GLU A 135 24.93 8.35 18.96
CA GLU A 135 25.99 8.75 18.02
C GLU A 135 25.53 8.49 16.59
N ASP A 136 25.56 9.51 15.73
CA ASP A 136 25.12 9.45 14.31
C ASP A 136 23.72 8.86 14.10
N GLY A 137 22.81 9.14 15.05
CA GLY A 137 21.45 8.60 15.02
C GLY A 137 21.37 7.09 15.24
N LYS A 138 22.42 6.48 15.81
CA LYS A 138 22.50 5.05 16.10
C LYS A 138 22.66 4.82 17.60
N LEU A 139 22.00 3.78 18.09
CA LEU A 139 22.10 3.34 19.47
C LEU A 139 22.28 1.82 19.51
N ASN A 140 23.41 1.36 20.02
CA ASN A 140 23.69 -0.04 20.30
C ASN A 140 23.53 -0.29 21.80
N PHE A 141 22.57 -1.11 22.19
CA PHE A 141 22.52 -1.63 23.55
C PHE A 141 23.31 -2.92 23.64
N GLN A 142 24.12 -3.07 24.69
CA GLN A 142 24.78 -4.31 25.07
C GLN A 142 24.31 -4.71 26.46
N PHE A 143 23.81 -5.93 26.58
CA PHE A 143 23.33 -6.55 27.80
C PHE A 143 24.35 -7.61 28.20
N GLU A 144 24.82 -7.58 29.44
CA GLU A 144 25.85 -8.48 29.96
C GLU A 144 25.36 -9.13 31.26
N VAL A 145 25.53 -10.44 31.41
CA VAL A 145 25.17 -11.20 32.62
C VAL A 145 26.38 -11.99 33.10
N ALA A 146 26.77 -11.81 34.37
CA ALA A 146 27.91 -12.50 34.98
C ALA A 146 27.69 -12.79 36.48
N PRO A 147 28.00 -14.00 37.00
CA PRO A 147 28.55 -15.16 36.29
C PRO A 147 27.47 -15.90 35.48
N PHE A 148 27.80 -16.30 34.26
CA PHE A 148 26.94 -17.09 33.37
C PHE A 148 27.42 -18.55 33.38
N GLU A 149 26.83 -19.39 34.23
CA GLU A 149 27.08 -20.83 34.19
C GLU A 149 26.07 -21.54 33.27
N VAL A 150 26.53 -22.03 32.12
CA VAL A 150 25.75 -22.95 31.28
C VAL A 150 26.05 -24.38 31.74
N LYS A 151 25.26 -24.94 32.66
CA LYS A 151 25.34 -26.37 32.98
C LYS A 151 24.51 -27.17 31.98
N SER A 152 25.11 -27.79 30.98
CA SER A 152 24.36 -28.57 29.97
C SER A 152 23.43 -29.64 30.60
N ASP A 153 22.11 -29.46 30.49
CA ASP A 153 21.13 -30.54 30.61
C ASP A 153 20.83 -31.09 29.20
N ARG A 154 20.54 -32.39 29.11
CA ARG A 154 20.11 -33.13 27.92
C ARG A 154 18.83 -32.58 27.25
N ARG A 155 18.18 -31.56 27.83
CA ARG A 155 16.95 -30.91 27.34
C ARG A 155 17.14 -29.53 26.67
N GLY A 156 18.36 -28.97 26.63
CA GLY A 156 18.66 -27.75 25.85
C GLY A 156 18.12 -26.40 26.37
N GLN A 157 17.55 -26.35 27.58
CA GLN A 157 16.82 -25.19 28.09
C GLN A 157 17.63 -24.26 29.03
N LEU A 158 18.58 -23.44 28.55
CA LEU A 158 19.38 -22.61 29.47
C LEU A 158 19.81 -21.23 28.93
N GLY A 159 18.84 -20.35 28.64
CA GLY A 159 19.10 -18.95 28.29
C GLY A 159 18.01 -17.99 28.77
N VAL A 160 18.28 -16.69 28.81
CA VAL A 160 17.27 -15.67 29.18
C VAL A 160 16.35 -15.42 27.99
N ILE A 161 15.04 -15.54 28.19
CA ILE A 161 14.03 -15.29 27.16
C ILE A 161 13.68 -13.81 27.17
N VAL A 162 13.66 -13.17 26.00
CA VAL A 162 13.18 -11.80 25.84
C VAL A 162 11.78 -11.86 25.24
N THR A 163 10.80 -11.34 25.98
CA THR A 163 9.40 -11.40 25.56
C THR A 163 8.93 -10.10 24.91
N LYS A 164 9.45 -8.95 25.36
CA LYS A 164 9.04 -7.64 24.85
C LYS A 164 10.13 -6.60 25.06
N ILE A 165 10.23 -5.66 24.13
CA ILE A 165 11.13 -4.50 24.16
C ILE A 165 10.30 -3.25 23.85
N GLU A 166 10.33 -2.22 24.69
CA GLU A 166 9.75 -0.91 24.41
C GLU A 166 10.82 0.17 24.50
N LEU A 167 10.81 1.12 23.57
CA LEU A 167 11.60 2.34 23.62
C LEU A 167 10.68 3.55 23.49
N GLU A 168 10.71 4.44 24.47
CA GLU A 168 9.83 5.60 24.55
C GLU A 168 10.67 6.87 24.71
N ARG A 169 10.43 7.91 23.91
CA ARG A 169 11.13 9.19 24.08
C ARG A 169 10.60 9.90 25.33
N ILE A 170 11.49 10.33 26.23
CA ILE A 170 11.14 11.07 27.44
C ILE A 170 11.03 12.55 27.04
N ALA A 171 9.82 13.02 26.78
CA ALA A 171 9.60 14.42 26.42
C ALA A 171 9.71 15.34 27.64
N GLY A 172 10.64 16.30 27.61
CA GLY A 172 10.50 17.55 28.36
C GLY A 172 9.45 18.41 27.66
N GLY A 173 8.34 18.72 28.34
CA GLY A 173 7.17 19.34 27.72
C GLY A 173 7.42 20.73 27.12
N LEU A 174 6.61 21.09 26.13
CA LEU A 174 5.97 22.41 25.99
C LEU A 174 4.81 22.33 24.96
N PRO A 175 3.83 23.24 25.06
CA PRO A 175 2.44 23.09 24.65
C PRO A 175 2.20 23.58 23.22
N ILE A 176 1.08 23.15 22.64
CA ILE A 176 0.51 23.77 21.45
C ILE A 176 0.14 25.23 21.79
N PRO A 177 0.56 26.26 21.03
CA PRO A 177 -0.03 27.58 21.17
C PRO A 177 -1.45 27.56 20.54
N PRO A 178 -2.49 28.01 21.25
CA PRO A 178 -3.89 28.03 20.78
C PRO A 178 -4.11 28.74 19.43
N ARG A 179 -3.16 29.60 19.02
CA ARG A 179 -3.21 30.35 17.76
C ARG A 179 -3.13 29.44 16.52
N ALA A 180 -2.42 28.31 16.59
CA ALA A 180 -2.31 27.39 15.45
C ALA A 180 -3.64 26.68 15.16
N LEU A 181 -4.36 26.26 16.21
CA LEU A 181 -5.69 25.64 16.10
C LEU A 181 -6.73 26.64 15.56
N PHE A 182 -6.66 27.90 16.00
CA PHE A 182 -7.51 28.99 15.49
C PHE A 182 -7.29 29.26 14.00
N ILE A 183 -6.05 29.21 13.53
CA ILE A 183 -5.72 29.39 12.11
C ILE A 183 -6.19 28.19 11.28
N SER A 184 -6.06 26.97 11.79
CA SER A 184 -6.53 25.76 11.09
C SER A 184 -8.06 25.74 10.93
N VAL A 185 -8.81 26.05 11.99
CA VAL A 185 -10.29 26.10 11.96
C VAL A 185 -10.77 27.28 11.11
N GLY A 186 -10.12 28.46 11.23
CA GLY A 186 -10.43 29.62 10.40
C GLY A 186 -10.17 29.39 8.92
N LEU A 187 -9.06 28.73 8.56
CA LEU A 187 -8.74 28.38 7.17
C LEU A 187 -9.69 27.33 6.60
N LEU A 188 -10.13 26.35 7.40
CA LEU A 188 -11.11 25.35 6.98
C LEU A 188 -12.51 25.95 6.76
N LEU A 189 -12.94 26.86 7.63
CA LEU A 189 -14.20 27.62 7.47
C LEU A 189 -14.16 28.56 6.26
N LEU A 190 -13.01 29.20 6.00
CA LEU A 190 -12.79 30.02 4.80
C LEU A 190 -12.83 29.16 3.53
N LEU A 191 -12.20 27.98 3.54
CA LEU A 191 -12.23 27.00 2.45
C LEU A 191 -13.67 26.57 2.16
N TRP A 192 -14.47 26.36 3.20
CA TRP A 192 -15.87 25.93 3.08
C TRP A 192 -16.77 27.06 2.57
N ALA A 193 -16.59 28.30 3.04
CA ALA A 193 -17.29 29.49 2.55
C ALA A 193 -17.01 29.76 1.06
N LEU A 194 -15.74 29.62 0.63
CA LEU A 194 -15.33 29.79 -0.76
C LEU A 194 -15.90 28.69 -1.69
N LEU A 195 -16.01 27.45 -1.19
CA LEU A 195 -16.63 26.34 -1.92
C LEU A 195 -18.15 26.54 -2.11
N ILE A 196 -18.85 27.13 -1.15
CA ILE A 196 -20.30 27.39 -1.26
C ILE A 196 -20.58 28.54 -2.23
N VAL A 197 -19.84 29.64 -2.13
CA VAL A 197 -19.98 30.81 -3.01
C VAL A 197 -19.60 30.46 -4.47
N GLY A 198 -18.65 29.55 -4.66
CA GLY A 198 -18.23 29.11 -5.99
C GLY A 198 -19.14 28.07 -6.68
N VAL A 199 -20.01 27.37 -5.93
CA VAL A 199 -20.76 26.21 -6.45
C VAL A 199 -22.28 26.42 -6.53
N TYR A 200 -22.87 27.34 -5.74
CA TYR A 200 -24.34 27.50 -5.69
C TYR A 200 -24.83 28.95 -5.87
N PRO A 201 -25.43 29.31 -7.02
CA PRO A 201 -25.87 30.69 -7.29
C PRO A 201 -27.29 31.04 -6.81
N HIS A 202 -27.98 30.19 -6.02
CA HIS A 202 -29.41 30.42 -5.69
C HIS A 202 -29.66 30.91 -4.23
N PRO A 203 -30.33 32.07 -4.04
CA PRO A 203 -30.41 32.76 -2.73
C PRO A 203 -31.30 32.08 -1.66
N ARG A 204 -32.35 31.33 -2.02
CA ARG A 204 -33.29 30.75 -1.03
C ARG A 204 -32.71 29.68 -0.09
N ARG A 205 -31.55 29.10 -0.43
CA ARG A 205 -30.86 28.12 0.44
C ARG A 205 -29.80 28.74 1.34
N TRP A 206 -29.49 30.02 1.15
CA TRP A 206 -28.52 30.73 1.98
C TRP A 206 -29.02 30.88 3.41
N GLN A 207 -30.32 30.99 3.64
CA GLN A 207 -30.90 31.17 4.98
C GLN A 207 -30.71 29.94 5.88
N PHE A 208 -30.88 28.73 5.33
CA PHE A 208 -30.66 27.47 6.06
C PHE A 208 -29.17 27.30 6.45
N TRP A 209 -28.27 27.58 5.50
CA TRP A 209 -26.83 27.48 5.73
C TRP A 209 -26.28 28.61 6.58
N ALA A 210 -26.84 29.81 6.49
CA ALA A 210 -26.50 30.94 7.34
C ALA A 210 -26.90 30.67 8.80
N ALA A 211 -28.10 30.14 9.05
CA ALA A 211 -28.51 29.73 10.40
C ALA A 211 -27.57 28.66 10.99
N PHE A 212 -27.17 27.67 10.19
CA PHE A 212 -26.21 26.64 10.59
C PHE A 212 -24.82 27.23 10.90
N LEU A 213 -24.32 28.15 10.07
CA LEU A 213 -23.08 28.88 10.28
C LEU A 213 -23.13 29.74 11.55
N THR A 214 -24.24 30.42 11.82
CA THR A 214 -24.40 31.23 13.03
C THR A 214 -24.37 30.36 14.29
N ILE A 215 -24.99 29.17 14.26
CA ILE A 215 -24.96 28.22 15.37
C ILE A 215 -23.53 27.68 15.59
N ALA A 216 -22.84 27.25 14.53
CA ALA A 216 -21.48 26.74 14.61
C ALA A 216 -20.48 27.81 15.10
N LEU A 217 -20.64 29.05 14.64
CA LEU A 217 -19.80 30.18 15.07
C LEU A 217 -20.07 30.55 16.53
N ALA A 218 -21.35 30.61 16.93
CA ALA A 218 -21.74 30.92 18.31
C ALA A 218 -21.25 29.86 19.30
N GLN A 219 -21.30 28.57 18.93
CA GLN A 219 -20.78 27.48 19.74
C GLN A 219 -19.26 27.50 19.85
N SER A 220 -18.57 27.81 18.75
CA SER A 220 -17.11 27.94 18.73
C SER A 220 -16.63 29.13 19.56
N LEU A 221 -17.36 30.26 19.53
CA LEU A 221 -17.12 31.42 20.39
C LEU A 221 -17.41 31.13 21.87
N TRP A 222 -18.50 30.41 22.17
CA TRP A 222 -18.83 30.02 23.54
C TRP A 222 -17.75 29.10 24.15
N LEU A 223 -17.26 28.12 23.38
CA LEU A 223 -16.15 27.24 23.78
C LEU A 223 -14.84 28.03 23.99
N ALA A 224 -14.55 29.00 23.11
CA ALA A 224 -13.37 29.86 23.26
C ALA A 224 -13.45 30.73 24.51
N LEU A 225 -14.65 31.23 24.87
CA LEU A 225 -14.87 32.02 26.08
C LEU A 225 -14.76 31.18 27.36
N GLN A 226 -15.30 29.96 27.36
CA GLN A 226 -15.17 29.00 28.47
C GLN A 226 -13.71 28.58 28.71
N TYR A 227 -12.96 28.31 27.63
CA TYR A 227 -11.54 27.99 27.72
C TYR A 227 -10.69 29.18 28.20
N ALA A 228 -11.06 30.41 27.82
CA ALA A 228 -10.39 31.62 28.29
C ALA A 228 -10.64 31.88 29.79
N SER A 229 -11.75 31.40 30.35
CA SER A 229 -12.08 31.56 31.78
C SER A 229 -11.42 30.53 32.70
N ASP A 230 -11.26 29.26 32.28
CA ASP A 230 -10.59 28.23 33.08
C ASP A 230 -9.99 27.09 32.19
N PRO A 231 -8.69 27.14 31.86
CA PRO A 231 -8.05 26.17 30.97
C PRO A 231 -7.82 24.78 31.58
N LEU A 232 -7.87 24.64 32.91
CA LEU A 232 -7.40 23.44 33.63
C LEU A 232 -8.53 22.48 34.02
N SER A 233 -9.77 22.95 34.14
CA SER A 233 -10.92 22.12 34.56
C SER A 233 -11.61 21.35 33.42
N LEU A 234 -11.17 21.59 32.18
CA LEU A 234 -11.95 21.26 30.97
C LEU A 234 -11.34 20.13 30.12
N SER A 235 -10.11 19.67 30.42
CA SER A 235 -9.32 18.78 29.55
C SER A 235 -9.95 17.39 29.27
N PRO A 236 -10.47 16.64 30.26
CA PRO A 236 -10.92 15.26 29.99
C PRO A 236 -12.28 15.21 29.28
N ALA A 237 -13.14 16.20 29.52
CA ALA A 237 -14.47 16.28 28.93
C ALA A 237 -14.42 16.84 27.50
N LEU A 238 -13.53 17.79 27.21
CA LEU A 238 -13.32 18.31 25.85
C LEU A 238 -12.61 17.31 24.95
N ASP A 239 -11.64 16.54 25.44
CA ASP A 239 -11.03 15.48 24.64
C ASP A 239 -12.07 14.45 24.22
N ASN A 240 -12.94 14.03 25.13
CA ASN A 240 -14.00 13.08 24.83
C ASN A 240 -15.12 13.68 23.96
N PHE A 241 -15.44 14.97 24.13
CA PHE A 241 -16.40 15.68 23.29
C PHE A 241 -15.87 15.90 21.87
N PHE A 242 -14.63 16.36 21.69
CA PHE A 242 -14.02 16.52 20.36
C PHE A 242 -13.74 15.18 19.67
N TYR A 243 -13.39 14.15 20.43
CA TYR A 243 -13.29 12.76 19.95
C TYR A 243 -14.62 12.28 19.37
N ASN A 244 -15.73 12.46 20.11
CA ASN A 244 -17.06 12.04 19.66
C ASN A 244 -17.64 12.96 18.59
N PHE A 245 -17.39 14.27 18.66
CA PHE A 245 -17.86 15.26 17.69
C PHE A 245 -17.15 15.12 16.35
N ASN A 246 -15.83 14.90 16.32
CA ASN A 246 -15.11 14.63 15.06
C ASN A 246 -15.54 13.31 14.44
N ARG A 247 -15.84 12.27 15.25
CA ARG A 247 -16.40 11.01 14.77
C ARG A 247 -17.80 11.18 14.17
N LEU A 248 -18.72 11.81 14.90
CA LEU A 248 -20.09 12.04 14.45
C LEU A 248 -20.12 12.99 13.25
N ALA A 249 -19.34 14.06 13.27
CA ALA A 249 -19.25 14.99 12.16
C ALA A 249 -18.63 14.31 10.92
N LEU A 250 -17.55 13.53 11.03
CA LEU A 250 -17.03 12.80 9.86
C LEU A 250 -18.02 11.76 9.33
N ILE A 251 -18.71 11.03 10.21
CA ILE A 251 -19.70 10.02 9.83
C ILE A 251 -20.90 10.70 9.15
N GLU A 252 -21.38 11.83 9.69
CA GLU A 252 -22.47 12.62 9.12
C GLU A 252 -22.04 13.30 7.81
N TYR A 253 -20.83 13.85 7.72
CA TYR A 253 -20.29 14.40 6.47
C TYR A 253 -20.09 13.31 5.42
N ALA A 254 -19.58 12.14 5.79
CA ALA A 254 -19.43 10.99 4.90
C ALA A 254 -20.80 10.44 4.47
N LEU A 255 -21.80 10.38 5.35
CA LEU A 255 -23.17 9.99 5.01
C LEU A 255 -23.83 11.02 4.10
N VAL A 256 -23.72 12.31 4.39
CA VAL A 256 -24.31 13.39 3.59
C VAL A 256 -23.66 13.45 2.22
N ILE A 257 -22.33 13.29 2.12
CA ILE A 257 -21.60 13.22 0.84
C ILE A 257 -21.98 11.94 0.09
N SER A 258 -22.04 10.79 0.76
CA SER A 258 -22.45 9.52 0.16
C SER A 258 -23.90 9.55 -0.34
N VAL A 259 -24.81 10.18 0.40
CA VAL A 259 -26.23 10.38 0.02
C VAL A 259 -26.35 11.43 -1.09
N LEU A 260 -25.52 12.48 -1.11
CA LEU A 260 -25.47 13.44 -2.21
C LEU A 260 -24.97 12.76 -3.49
N ILE A 261 -23.90 11.97 -3.39
CA ILE A 261 -23.34 11.19 -4.50
C ILE A 261 -24.39 10.17 -4.97
N ALA A 262 -25.01 9.41 -4.06
CA ALA A 262 -26.08 8.48 -4.39
C ALA A 262 -27.27 9.18 -5.07
N ARG A 263 -27.71 10.35 -4.60
CA ARG A 263 -28.78 11.13 -5.23
C ARG A 263 -28.38 11.73 -6.58
N LEU A 264 -27.11 12.10 -6.77
CA LEU A 264 -26.57 12.58 -8.05
C LEU A 264 -26.41 11.43 -9.05
N LEU A 265 -26.03 10.23 -8.59
CA LEU A 265 -25.94 9.01 -9.40
C LEU A 265 -27.35 8.50 -9.79
N MET A 266 -28.31 8.52 -8.85
CA MET A 266 -29.69 8.07 -9.06
C MET A 266 -30.49 8.99 -9.99
N ARG A 267 -30.26 10.31 -9.95
CA ARG A 267 -30.90 11.26 -10.89
C ARG A 267 -30.38 11.14 -12.33
N GLY A 268 -29.25 10.48 -12.55
CA GLY A 268 -28.70 10.19 -13.89
C GLY A 268 -29.08 8.83 -14.47
N ALA A 269 -29.65 7.92 -13.66
CA ALA A 269 -29.81 6.51 -14.02
C ALA A 269 -31.17 6.13 -14.66
N VAL A 270 -32.14 7.05 -14.74
CA VAL A 270 -33.50 6.75 -15.27
C VAL A 270 -33.79 7.44 -16.60
N LYS A 271 -32.80 7.58 -17.48
CA LYS A 271 -33.06 7.75 -18.93
C LYS A 271 -32.60 6.49 -19.65
N LYS A 272 -33.58 5.77 -20.22
CA LYS A 272 -33.38 4.63 -21.15
C LYS A 272 -32.16 4.90 -22.03
N GLN A 273 -31.12 4.08 -21.87
CA GLN A 273 -29.91 4.15 -22.66
C GLN A 273 -30.25 3.90 -24.13
N ASN A 274 -29.86 4.84 -24.99
CA ASN A 274 -29.91 4.66 -26.44
C ASN A 274 -28.90 3.58 -26.85
N PRO A 275 -29.19 2.73 -27.85
CA PRO A 275 -28.30 1.66 -28.30
C PRO A 275 -26.89 2.12 -28.69
N SER A 276 -26.72 3.39 -29.09
CA SER A 276 -25.42 3.98 -29.43
C SER A 276 -24.52 4.27 -28.22
N GLU A 277 -25.04 4.31 -26.99
CA GLU A 277 -24.22 4.47 -25.79
C GLU A 277 -23.56 3.15 -25.34
N ASN A 278 -24.07 2.00 -25.79
CA ASN A 278 -23.47 0.69 -25.54
C ASN A 278 -22.11 0.51 -26.24
N GLU A 279 -21.83 1.24 -27.33
CA GLU A 279 -20.49 1.25 -27.95
C GLU A 279 -19.42 1.97 -27.10
N ILE A 280 -19.84 2.78 -26.11
CA ILE A 280 -18.93 3.48 -25.18
C ILE A 280 -18.68 2.64 -23.91
N VAL A 281 -19.57 1.70 -23.60
CA VAL A 281 -19.61 0.94 -22.34
C VAL A 281 -19.16 -0.51 -22.50
N ALA A 282 -19.47 -1.17 -23.62
CA ALA A 282 -18.87 -2.43 -24.02
C ALA A 282 -17.64 -2.15 -24.89
N GLY A 283 -16.54 -2.89 -24.72
CA GLY A 283 -15.29 -2.75 -25.47
C GLY A 283 -15.49 -2.68 -26.99
N GLY A 284 -15.61 -1.46 -27.53
CA GLY A 284 -15.89 -1.25 -28.94
C GLY A 284 -14.72 -1.69 -29.83
N LYS A 285 -14.99 -2.64 -30.74
CA LYS A 285 -14.22 -3.06 -31.95
C LYS A 285 -12.69 -3.25 -31.88
N ASN A 286 -12.04 -2.99 -30.74
CA ASN A 286 -10.57 -2.97 -30.55
C ASN A 286 -10.15 -3.70 -29.26
N GLU A 287 -11.00 -4.53 -28.65
CA GLU A 287 -10.59 -5.27 -27.46
C GLU A 287 -9.83 -6.56 -27.81
N ILE A 288 -8.68 -6.77 -27.15
CA ILE A 288 -7.95 -8.04 -27.22
C ILE A 288 -8.43 -8.91 -26.06
N ARG A 289 -9.52 -9.65 -26.29
CA ARG A 289 -10.26 -10.42 -25.26
C ARG A 289 -9.39 -11.29 -24.34
N PRO A 290 -8.39 -12.07 -24.83
CA PRO A 290 -7.54 -12.87 -23.94
C PRO A 290 -6.80 -12.05 -22.89
N LEU A 291 -6.42 -10.81 -23.25
CA LEU A 291 -5.71 -9.91 -22.35
C LEU A 291 -6.61 -9.32 -21.27
N SER A 292 -7.92 -9.23 -21.52
CA SER A 292 -8.88 -8.86 -20.48
C SER A 292 -8.93 -9.93 -19.40
N SER A 293 -9.09 -11.20 -19.79
CA SER A 293 -9.07 -12.34 -18.87
C SER A 293 -7.74 -12.50 -18.11
N LEU A 294 -6.62 -12.17 -18.75
CA LEU A 294 -5.30 -12.21 -18.10
C LEU A 294 -5.21 -11.27 -16.90
N ARG A 295 -5.96 -10.15 -16.90
CA ARG A 295 -6.07 -9.27 -15.72
C ARG A 295 -6.72 -9.96 -14.53
N PHE A 296 -7.71 -10.81 -14.76
CA PHE A 296 -8.32 -11.58 -13.68
C PHE A 296 -7.34 -12.58 -13.09
N ILE A 297 -6.57 -13.28 -13.93
CA ILE A 297 -5.51 -14.19 -13.45
C ILE A 297 -4.53 -13.44 -12.56
N ALA A 298 -4.07 -12.26 -12.98
CA ALA A 298 -3.19 -11.41 -12.19
C ALA A 298 -3.83 -11.00 -10.85
N ALA A 299 -5.09 -10.56 -10.85
CA ALA A 299 -5.81 -10.18 -9.64
C ALA A 299 -5.99 -11.37 -8.68
N PHE A 300 -6.34 -12.53 -9.23
CA PHE A 300 -6.57 -13.77 -8.50
C PHE A 300 -5.30 -14.27 -7.81
N MET A 301 -4.15 -14.23 -8.49
CA MET A 301 -2.86 -14.55 -7.88
C MET A 301 -2.59 -13.68 -6.65
N VAL A 302 -2.90 -12.39 -6.73
CA VAL A 302 -2.70 -11.45 -5.60
C VAL A 302 -3.71 -11.72 -4.48
N LEU A 303 -4.94 -12.12 -4.78
CA LEU A 303 -5.90 -12.56 -3.76
C LEU A 303 -5.37 -13.77 -3.00
N ILE A 304 -4.94 -14.81 -3.71
CA ILE A 304 -4.40 -16.02 -3.08
C ILE A 304 -3.20 -15.68 -2.20
N PHE A 305 -2.30 -14.80 -2.67
CA PHE A 305 -1.19 -14.32 -1.86
C PHE A 305 -1.63 -13.64 -0.56
N HIS A 306 -2.64 -12.76 -0.60
CA HIS A 306 -3.12 -12.10 0.60
C HIS A 306 -3.89 -13.05 1.53
N ILE A 307 -4.64 -14.03 1.00
CA ILE A 307 -5.25 -15.08 1.81
C ILE A 307 -4.15 -15.85 2.56
N SER A 308 -3.09 -16.28 1.86
CA SER A 308 -1.94 -16.94 2.49
C SER A 308 -1.24 -16.08 3.53
N LEU A 309 -1.15 -14.77 3.30
CA LEU A 309 -0.48 -13.84 4.21
C LEU A 309 -1.30 -13.53 5.46
N PHE A 310 -2.62 -13.41 5.36
CA PHE A 310 -3.47 -12.97 6.48
C PHE A 310 -4.12 -14.10 7.26
N LEU A 311 -4.35 -15.25 6.63
CA LEU A 311 -5.08 -16.36 7.23
C LEU A 311 -4.23 -17.63 7.38
N GLU A 312 -2.95 -17.58 6.99
CA GLU A 312 -2.00 -18.70 7.08
C GLU A 312 -2.55 -20.00 6.46
N LEU A 313 -2.37 -20.17 5.15
CA LEU A 313 -2.79 -21.41 4.46
C LEU A 313 -2.20 -22.64 5.17
N ASP A 314 -2.96 -23.75 5.10
CA ASP A 314 -2.66 -25.05 5.70
C ASP A 314 -1.15 -25.40 5.66
N PRO A 315 -0.51 -25.60 6.83
CA PRO A 315 0.91 -25.92 6.93
C PRO A 315 1.29 -27.23 6.21
N ASP A 316 0.34 -28.11 5.93
CA ASP A 316 0.56 -29.38 5.24
C ASP A 316 0.55 -29.25 3.69
N LEU A 317 0.39 -28.03 3.15
CA LEU A 317 0.49 -27.80 1.71
C LEU A 317 1.87 -28.22 1.18
N PRO A 318 1.95 -28.89 0.02
CA PRO A 318 3.22 -29.21 -0.62
C PRO A 318 4.08 -27.95 -0.77
N PRO A 319 5.40 -28.00 -0.47
CA PRO A 319 6.25 -26.80 -0.45
C PRO A 319 6.21 -25.98 -1.74
N ALA A 320 6.12 -26.64 -2.89
CA ALA A 320 5.99 -25.97 -4.19
C ALA A 320 4.68 -25.19 -4.31
N LEU A 321 3.56 -25.74 -3.82
CA LEU A 321 2.26 -25.08 -3.84
C LEU A 321 2.21 -23.93 -2.84
N ASN A 322 2.74 -24.12 -1.63
CA ASN A 322 2.88 -23.05 -0.65
C ASN A 322 3.71 -21.89 -1.21
N ASN A 323 4.89 -22.18 -1.80
CA ASN A 323 5.72 -21.16 -2.46
C ASN A 323 5.00 -20.45 -3.60
N LEU A 324 4.18 -21.16 -4.40
CA LEU A 324 3.41 -20.53 -5.47
C LEU A 324 2.41 -19.51 -4.91
N THR A 325 1.68 -19.86 -3.84
CA THR A 325 0.71 -18.96 -3.20
C THR A 325 1.39 -17.75 -2.56
N LEU A 326 2.49 -17.95 -1.82
CA LEU A 326 3.28 -16.89 -1.18
C LEU A 326 4.03 -15.99 -2.18
N ASN A 327 4.05 -16.34 -3.46
CA ASN A 327 4.60 -15.52 -4.53
C ASN A 327 3.52 -14.95 -5.46
N GLY A 328 2.23 -15.08 -5.13
CA GLY A 328 1.15 -14.53 -5.95
C GLY A 328 1.19 -13.01 -6.12
N PHE A 329 1.96 -12.29 -5.30
CA PHE A 329 2.24 -10.86 -5.47
C PHE A 329 2.80 -10.49 -6.85
N ILE A 330 3.43 -11.44 -7.57
CA ILE A 330 3.96 -11.20 -8.93
C ILE A 330 2.84 -10.88 -9.93
N GLY A 331 1.57 -11.14 -9.60
CA GLY A 331 0.44 -10.69 -10.40
C GLY A 331 0.46 -9.17 -10.65
N VAL A 332 1.00 -8.37 -9.72
CA VAL A 332 1.20 -6.93 -9.91
C VAL A 332 2.19 -6.62 -11.04
N SER A 333 3.25 -7.42 -11.18
CA SER A 333 4.21 -7.32 -12.28
C SER A 333 3.54 -7.58 -13.62
N LEU A 334 2.68 -8.61 -13.69
CA LEU A 334 1.87 -8.89 -14.87
C LEU A 334 0.92 -7.72 -15.19
N PHE A 335 0.28 -7.11 -14.19
CA PHE A 335 -0.54 -5.91 -14.38
C PHE A 335 0.23 -4.74 -14.99
N PHE A 336 1.45 -4.47 -14.53
CA PHE A 336 2.25 -3.34 -15.03
C PHE A 336 2.69 -3.54 -16.49
N VAL A 337 3.16 -4.73 -16.86
CA VAL A 337 3.46 -5.04 -18.27
C VAL A 337 2.20 -4.94 -19.14
N LEU A 338 1.08 -5.47 -18.65
CA LEU A 338 -0.19 -5.43 -19.36
C LEU A 338 -0.74 -4.00 -19.53
N SER A 339 -0.58 -3.16 -18.51
CA SER A 339 -0.94 -1.74 -18.54
C SER A 339 -0.16 -1.00 -19.63
N GLY A 340 1.15 -1.18 -19.70
CA GLY A 340 2.00 -0.60 -20.75
C GLY A 340 1.58 -1.03 -22.15
N PHE A 341 1.33 -2.33 -22.35
CA PHE A 341 0.89 -2.90 -23.62
C PHE A 341 -0.43 -2.30 -24.07
N ILE A 342 -1.45 -2.31 -23.20
CA ILE A 342 -2.82 -1.92 -23.55
C ILE A 342 -2.92 -0.41 -23.76
N LEU A 343 -2.20 0.39 -22.96
CA LEU A 343 -2.13 1.83 -23.18
C LEU A 343 -1.43 2.15 -24.50
N CYS A 344 -0.32 1.48 -24.82
CA CYS A 344 0.35 1.64 -26.12
C CYS A 344 -0.60 1.29 -27.26
N TYR A 345 -1.21 0.10 -27.24
CA TYR A 345 -2.18 -0.35 -28.25
C TYR A 345 -3.34 0.63 -28.46
N THR A 346 -3.89 1.19 -27.37
CA THR A 346 -5.06 2.08 -27.40
C THR A 346 -4.72 3.49 -27.88
N TYR A 347 -3.62 4.07 -27.39
CA TYR A 347 -3.31 5.49 -27.60
C TYR A 347 -2.32 5.74 -28.73
N TYR A 348 -1.53 4.76 -29.14
CA TYR A 348 -0.54 4.92 -30.22
C TYR A 348 -1.15 5.49 -31.52
N PRO A 349 -2.26 4.94 -32.09
CA PRO A 349 -2.78 5.43 -33.38
C PRO A 349 -3.24 6.89 -33.32
N ASN A 350 -3.68 7.33 -32.14
CA ASN A 350 -4.14 8.70 -31.93
C ASN A 350 -2.98 9.66 -31.64
N PHE A 351 -1.97 9.24 -30.87
CA PHE A 351 -0.84 10.08 -30.48
C PHE A 351 0.19 10.21 -31.60
N GLU A 352 0.29 9.22 -32.49
CA GLU A 352 1.12 9.30 -33.71
C GLU A 352 0.70 10.47 -34.61
N LYS A 353 -0.61 10.79 -34.62
CA LYS A 353 -1.17 11.96 -35.32
C LYS A 353 -0.98 13.29 -34.56
N GLY A 354 -0.14 13.32 -33.53
CA GLY A 354 0.16 14.50 -32.69
C GLY A 354 -0.60 14.54 -31.36
N LEU A 355 -0.05 15.25 -30.37
CA LEU A 355 -0.52 15.27 -28.97
C LEU A 355 -1.45 16.44 -28.62
N LYS A 356 -1.50 17.48 -29.46
CA LYS A 356 -2.19 18.74 -29.15
C LYS A 356 -3.66 18.50 -28.81
N GLY A 357 -4.07 18.91 -27.61
CA GLY A 357 -5.44 18.78 -27.12
C GLY A 357 -5.88 17.36 -26.71
N LYS A 358 -4.98 16.35 -26.75
CA LYS A 358 -5.32 14.95 -26.43
C LYS A 358 -4.88 14.50 -25.04
N LEU A 359 -3.93 15.20 -24.41
CA LEU A 359 -3.39 14.86 -23.09
C LEU A 359 -4.45 14.91 -21.98
N TRP A 360 -5.26 15.97 -21.95
CA TRP A 360 -6.36 16.10 -20.99
C TRP A 360 -7.33 14.93 -21.09
N ASN A 361 -7.71 14.54 -22.31
CA ASN A 361 -8.60 13.42 -22.54
C ASN A 361 -8.02 12.10 -22.02
N PHE A 362 -6.71 11.89 -22.19
CA PHE A 362 -6.01 10.74 -21.65
C PHE A 362 -6.06 10.71 -20.12
N TRP A 363 -5.63 11.79 -19.44
CA TRP A 363 -5.58 11.83 -17.98
C TRP A 363 -6.97 11.71 -17.36
N VAL A 364 -7.97 12.38 -17.91
CA VAL A 364 -9.37 12.22 -17.47
C VAL A 364 -9.86 10.79 -17.67
N ALA A 365 -9.55 10.15 -18.79
CA ALA A 365 -9.94 8.76 -19.03
C ALA A 365 -9.24 7.77 -18.09
N ARG A 366 -8.03 8.08 -17.62
CA ARG A 366 -7.30 7.28 -16.63
C ARG A 366 -7.83 7.51 -15.21
N PHE A 367 -7.98 8.77 -14.81
CA PHE A 367 -8.56 9.15 -13.53
C PHE A 367 -9.96 8.53 -13.34
N ALA A 368 -10.82 8.66 -14.36
CA ALA A 368 -12.17 8.08 -14.32
C ALA A 368 -12.19 6.55 -14.28
N ARG A 369 -11.11 5.86 -14.70
CA ARG A 369 -11.00 4.40 -14.65
C ARG A 369 -10.60 3.90 -13.26
N ILE A 370 -9.69 4.60 -12.59
CA ILE A 370 -9.08 4.19 -11.32
C ILE A 370 -9.85 4.76 -10.11
N TYR A 371 -10.02 6.08 -10.09
CA TYR A 371 -10.33 6.80 -8.86
C TYR A 371 -11.66 6.43 -8.19
N PRO A 372 -12.76 6.14 -8.92
CA PRO A 372 -14.02 5.76 -8.27
C PRO A 372 -13.88 4.54 -7.36
N MET A 373 -13.34 3.44 -7.88
CA MET A 373 -13.16 2.21 -7.09
C MET A 373 -12.09 2.38 -6.02
N TYR A 374 -11.03 3.13 -6.31
CA TYR A 374 -10.04 3.49 -5.31
C TYR A 374 -10.67 4.19 -4.10
N LEU A 375 -11.42 5.27 -4.35
CA LEU A 375 -12.11 6.04 -3.33
C LEU A 375 -13.10 5.17 -2.54
N LEU A 376 -13.90 4.35 -3.21
CA LEU A 376 -14.84 3.45 -2.55
C LEU A 376 -14.11 2.52 -1.57
N THR A 377 -13.05 1.84 -2.01
CA THR A 377 -12.32 0.90 -1.16
C THR A 377 -11.51 1.57 -0.05
N PHE A 378 -11.03 2.80 -0.28
CA PHE A 378 -10.48 3.64 0.79
C PHE A 378 -11.54 3.95 1.85
N LEU A 379 -12.73 4.41 1.46
CA LEU A 379 -13.82 4.66 2.41
C LEU A 379 -14.27 3.39 3.14
N LEU A 380 -14.32 2.25 2.45
CA LEU A 380 -14.61 0.96 3.09
C LEU A 380 -13.54 0.56 4.12
N SER A 381 -12.27 0.88 3.87
CA SER A 381 -11.20 0.58 4.82
C SER A 381 -11.38 1.29 6.17
N LEU A 382 -12.05 2.45 6.19
CA LEU A 382 -12.30 3.21 7.43
C LEU A 382 -13.14 2.43 8.45
N PHE A 383 -13.93 1.44 8.03
CA PHE A 383 -14.70 0.58 8.93
C PHE A 383 -13.86 -0.50 9.62
N PHE A 384 -12.67 -0.80 9.09
CA PHE A 384 -11.81 -1.90 9.57
C PHE A 384 -10.57 -1.40 10.33
N VAL A 385 -10.24 -0.11 10.21
CA VAL A 385 -9.11 0.50 10.91
C VAL A 385 -9.56 0.95 12.30
N ASN A 386 -9.12 0.25 13.35
CA ASN A 386 -9.49 0.54 14.74
C ASN A 386 -8.77 1.76 15.36
N ASP A 387 -7.75 2.30 14.68
CA ASP A 387 -6.84 3.33 15.20
C ASP A 387 -6.72 4.57 14.29
N PHE A 388 -7.81 5.00 13.64
CA PHE A 388 -7.78 6.11 12.67
C PHE A 388 -7.04 7.37 13.17
N GLU A 389 -7.13 7.65 14.47
CA GLU A 389 -6.45 8.77 15.12
C GLU A 389 -4.92 8.72 14.99
N LYS A 390 -4.34 7.51 14.92
CA LYS A 390 -2.90 7.33 14.74
C LYS A 390 -2.44 7.80 13.37
N ALA A 391 -3.23 7.63 12.31
CA ALA A 391 -2.86 8.09 10.97
C ALA A 391 -2.86 9.62 10.81
N GLY A 392 -3.59 10.36 11.65
CA GLY A 392 -3.71 11.80 11.50
C GLY A 392 -4.30 12.24 10.15
N ALA A 393 -4.48 13.55 9.99
CA ALA A 393 -5.07 14.12 8.77
C ALA A 393 -4.14 14.00 7.55
N PHE A 394 -2.82 14.08 7.76
CA PHE A 394 -1.84 14.04 6.69
C PHE A 394 -1.80 12.68 5.96
N TYR A 395 -1.58 11.57 6.68
CA TYR A 395 -1.50 10.26 6.03
C TYR A 395 -2.85 9.88 5.39
N SER A 396 -3.96 10.21 6.05
CA SER A 396 -5.30 10.05 5.48
C SER A 396 -5.47 10.80 4.14
N LEU A 397 -4.96 12.02 4.03
CA LEU A 397 -4.98 12.80 2.79
C LEU A 397 -4.09 12.19 1.71
N VAL A 398 -2.88 11.75 2.06
CA VAL A 398 -1.94 11.13 1.11
C VAL A 398 -2.51 9.83 0.54
N HIS A 399 -3.19 9.03 1.36
CA HIS A 399 -3.99 7.90 0.90
C HIS A 399 -5.18 8.38 0.06
N LEU A 400 -5.97 9.36 0.48
CA LEU A 400 -7.12 9.84 -0.31
C LEU A 400 -6.77 10.25 -1.76
N VAL A 401 -5.55 10.78 -1.99
CA VAL A 401 -5.06 11.17 -3.32
C VAL A 401 -4.30 10.07 -4.06
N GLY A 402 -4.11 8.90 -3.47
CA GLY A 402 -3.45 7.76 -4.10
C GLY A 402 -1.93 7.85 -4.14
N LEU A 403 -1.28 8.57 -3.22
CA LEU A 403 0.18 8.77 -3.17
C LEU A 403 0.87 8.09 -1.97
N GLN A 404 0.19 7.15 -1.33
CA GLN A 404 0.67 6.42 -0.16
C GLN A 404 2.00 5.71 -0.39
N SER A 405 2.38 5.31 -1.61
CA SER A 405 3.71 4.72 -1.87
C SER A 405 4.88 5.68 -1.62
N TYR A 406 4.63 6.97 -1.39
CA TYR A 406 5.64 7.97 -1.05
C TYR A 406 5.70 8.30 0.45
N ILE A 407 4.94 7.59 1.30
CA ILE A 407 5.02 7.68 2.77
C ILE A 407 6.16 6.80 3.31
N PHE A 408 7.33 7.34 3.62
CA PHE A 408 8.45 6.50 4.05
C PHE A 408 8.31 5.91 5.46
N ASP A 409 7.30 6.32 6.23
CA ASP A 409 6.95 5.68 7.49
C ASP A 409 6.22 4.33 7.26
N PRO A 410 6.80 3.19 7.69
CA PRO A 410 6.21 1.87 7.48
C PRO A 410 4.89 1.68 8.23
N ASN A 411 4.63 2.44 9.30
CA ASN A 411 3.39 2.32 10.08
C ASN A 411 2.17 2.85 9.32
N TYR A 412 2.37 3.79 8.40
CA TYR A 412 1.28 4.50 7.74
C TYR A 412 1.08 4.12 6.28
N PHE A 413 2.08 3.48 5.65
CA PHE A 413 1.97 3.07 4.24
C PHE A 413 0.87 2.04 3.99
N TRP A 414 0.76 1.01 4.84
CA TRP A 414 -0.20 -0.09 4.69
C TRP A 414 -1.54 0.16 5.39
N PHE A 415 -1.72 1.34 5.96
CA PHE A 415 -2.68 1.59 7.03
C PHE A 415 -4.15 1.37 6.64
N PHE A 416 -4.53 1.75 5.42
CA PHE A 416 -5.93 1.71 4.97
C PHE A 416 -6.22 0.48 4.10
N ASN A 417 -5.90 0.57 2.81
CA ASN A 417 -6.11 -0.51 1.86
C ASN A 417 -4.76 -1.07 1.41
N ILE A 418 -4.42 -2.28 1.82
CA ILE A 418 -3.09 -2.87 1.61
C ILE A 418 -2.71 -2.92 0.12
N PRO A 419 -3.46 -3.56 -0.80
CA PRO A 419 -3.12 -3.60 -2.23
C PRO A 419 -3.09 -2.23 -2.93
N SER A 420 -3.55 -1.17 -2.28
CA SER A 420 -3.77 0.13 -2.92
C SER A 420 -2.46 0.85 -3.31
N TRP A 421 -1.30 0.47 -2.75
CA TRP A 421 0.01 1.03 -3.10
C TRP A 421 0.32 1.00 -4.61
N SER A 422 -0.20 -0.01 -5.31
CA SER A 422 -0.03 -0.14 -6.76
C SER A 422 -0.68 1.02 -7.50
N VAL A 423 -1.71 1.66 -6.93
CA VAL A 423 -2.37 2.85 -7.50
C VAL A 423 -1.43 4.04 -7.52
N SER A 424 -0.57 4.23 -6.51
CA SER A 424 0.45 5.28 -6.56
C SER A 424 1.42 5.06 -7.73
N THR A 425 1.78 3.80 -7.99
CA THR A 425 2.62 3.42 -9.13
C THR A 425 1.89 3.63 -10.47
N GLU A 426 0.59 3.32 -10.55
CA GLU A 426 -0.23 3.60 -11.73
C GLU A 426 -0.35 5.10 -12.01
N VAL A 427 -0.57 5.93 -10.98
CA VAL A 427 -0.58 7.39 -11.09
C VAL A 427 0.75 7.88 -11.67
N PHE A 428 1.87 7.39 -11.13
CA PHE A 428 3.21 7.70 -11.67
C PHE A 428 3.34 7.32 -13.14
N PHE A 429 2.97 6.08 -13.52
CA PHE A 429 3.01 5.63 -14.90
C PHE A 429 2.14 6.47 -15.82
N TYR A 430 0.95 6.86 -15.38
CA TYR A 430 0.01 7.62 -16.22
C TYR A 430 0.46 9.06 -16.41
N MET A 431 1.10 9.66 -15.41
CA MET A 431 1.72 10.97 -15.57
C MET A 431 2.84 10.93 -16.61
N LEU A 432 3.66 9.87 -16.60
CA LEU A 432 4.81 9.73 -17.48
C LEU A 432 4.45 9.20 -18.89
N PHE A 433 3.38 8.41 -19.02
CA PHE A 433 3.04 7.65 -20.22
C PHE A 433 2.98 8.47 -21.52
N PRO A 434 2.34 9.67 -21.58
CA PRO A 434 2.29 10.42 -22.83
C PRO A 434 3.67 10.80 -23.36
N PHE A 435 4.60 11.13 -22.47
CA PHE A 435 5.99 11.41 -22.80
C PHE A 435 6.72 10.14 -23.27
N LEU A 436 6.58 9.04 -22.56
CA LEU A 436 7.19 7.75 -22.96
C LEU A 436 6.70 7.29 -24.32
N LEU A 437 5.39 7.34 -24.55
CA LEU A 437 4.79 6.97 -25.83
C LEU A 437 5.27 7.91 -26.95
N TYR A 438 5.43 9.21 -26.67
CA TYR A 438 6.02 10.15 -27.63
C TYR A 438 7.45 9.74 -28.03
N LEU A 439 8.31 9.38 -27.06
CA LEU A 439 9.67 8.90 -27.34
C LEU A 439 9.64 7.61 -28.18
N VAL A 440 8.79 6.65 -27.83
CA VAL A 440 8.63 5.39 -28.59
C VAL A 440 8.15 5.67 -30.01
N ILE A 441 7.16 6.56 -30.18
CA ILE A 441 6.69 6.97 -31.51
C ILE A 441 7.82 7.63 -32.28
N ARG A 442 8.58 8.56 -31.69
CA ARG A 442 9.59 9.37 -32.38
C ARG A 442 10.81 8.54 -32.79
N TYR A 443 11.33 7.70 -31.90
CA TYR A 443 12.64 7.09 -32.03
C TYR A 443 12.62 5.59 -32.32
N LEU A 444 11.58 4.85 -31.91
CA LEU A 444 11.54 3.38 -32.04
C LEU A 444 10.60 2.96 -33.18
N LYS A 445 11.14 2.99 -34.39
CA LYS A 445 10.41 2.73 -35.65
C LYS A 445 10.50 1.29 -36.12
N THR A 446 11.62 0.61 -35.85
CA THR A 446 11.92 -0.72 -36.36
C THR A 446 11.96 -1.78 -35.25
N VAL A 447 11.87 -3.05 -35.62
CA VAL A 447 11.99 -4.17 -34.65
C VAL A 447 13.36 -4.18 -33.96
N PRO A 448 14.51 -4.07 -34.66
CA PRO A 448 15.81 -4.05 -33.98
C PRO A 448 15.93 -2.92 -32.95
N GLN A 449 15.37 -1.75 -33.22
CA GLN A 449 15.35 -0.63 -32.26
C GLN A 449 14.53 -0.97 -31.00
N LEU A 450 13.39 -1.64 -31.15
CA LEU A 450 12.58 -2.07 -30.00
C LEU A 450 13.29 -3.15 -29.18
N LEU A 451 13.94 -4.11 -29.84
CA LEU A 451 14.70 -5.16 -29.16
C LEU A 451 15.92 -4.57 -28.42
N PHE A 452 16.66 -3.67 -29.07
CA PHE A 452 17.78 -2.97 -28.46
C PHE A 452 17.34 -2.14 -27.24
N ALA A 453 16.23 -1.39 -27.36
CA ALA A 453 15.66 -0.66 -26.24
C ALA A 453 15.21 -1.58 -25.10
N GLY A 454 14.60 -2.74 -25.40
CA GLY A 454 14.19 -3.73 -24.41
C GLY A 454 15.38 -4.36 -23.67
N VAL A 455 16.42 -4.75 -24.40
CA VAL A 455 17.67 -5.28 -23.82
C VAL A 455 18.36 -4.22 -22.97
N GLY A 456 18.48 -2.99 -23.47
CA GLY A 456 19.07 -1.88 -22.73
C GLY A 456 18.30 -1.56 -21.44
N LEU A 457 16.96 -1.58 -21.49
CA LEU A 457 16.12 -1.36 -20.32
C LEU A 457 16.32 -2.45 -19.25
N LEU A 458 16.40 -3.72 -19.66
CA LEU A 458 16.71 -4.82 -18.75
C LEU A 458 18.11 -4.67 -18.18
N ALA A 459 19.11 -4.39 -19.01
CA ALA A 459 20.49 -4.22 -18.58
C ALA A 459 20.64 -3.09 -17.55
N ILE A 460 19.99 -1.95 -17.77
CA ILE A 460 19.96 -0.83 -16.81
C ILE A 460 19.30 -1.27 -15.51
N GLN A 461 18.12 -1.88 -15.57
CA GLN A 461 17.37 -2.28 -14.38
C GLN A 461 18.14 -3.32 -13.55
N PHE A 462 18.67 -4.37 -14.19
CA PHE A 462 19.49 -5.37 -13.53
C PHE A 462 20.79 -4.78 -12.98
N GLY A 463 21.44 -3.87 -13.73
CA GLY A 463 22.62 -3.16 -13.25
C GLY A 463 22.34 -2.36 -11.97
N LEU A 464 21.24 -1.61 -11.94
CA LEU A 464 20.81 -0.87 -10.74
C LEU A 464 20.50 -1.80 -9.55
N MET A 465 19.85 -2.93 -9.79
CA MET A 465 19.59 -3.93 -8.75
C MET A 465 20.89 -4.58 -8.24
N THR A 466 21.84 -4.88 -9.13
CA THR A 466 23.15 -5.40 -8.72
C THR A 466 23.90 -4.40 -7.85
N LEU A 467 23.91 -3.12 -8.23
CA LEU A 467 24.53 -2.05 -7.43
C LEU A 467 23.83 -1.87 -6.06
N ALA A 468 22.52 -2.12 -5.99
CA ALA A 468 21.74 -2.05 -4.77
C ALA A 468 21.72 -3.36 -3.95
N SER A 469 22.42 -4.41 -4.40
CA SER A 469 22.41 -5.72 -3.72
C SER A 469 22.97 -5.68 -2.30
N GLY A 470 23.86 -4.73 -2.01
CA GLY A 470 24.41 -4.49 -0.66
C GLY A 470 23.52 -3.60 0.23
N TRP A 471 22.41 -3.06 -0.28
CA TRP A 471 21.50 -2.22 0.51
C TRP A 471 20.69 -3.07 1.51
N SER A 472 20.07 -2.40 2.50
CA SER A 472 19.13 -3.08 3.39
C SER A 472 17.93 -3.61 2.60
N TYR A 473 17.32 -4.70 3.09
CA TYR A 473 16.12 -5.24 2.46
C TYR A 473 14.99 -4.21 2.40
N SER A 474 14.81 -3.39 3.44
CA SER A 474 13.80 -2.33 3.47
C SER A 474 14.02 -1.28 2.39
N ASP A 475 15.26 -0.89 2.12
CA ASP A 475 15.58 0.08 1.06
C ASP A 475 15.37 -0.53 -0.33
N GLN A 476 15.78 -1.78 -0.53
CA GLN A 476 15.53 -2.52 -1.77
C GLN A 476 14.03 -2.64 -2.03
N TYR A 477 13.25 -2.99 -1.00
CA TYR A 477 11.82 -3.10 -1.07
C TYR A 477 11.16 -1.75 -1.39
N LEU A 478 11.55 -0.69 -0.70
CA LEU A 478 11.06 0.66 -0.97
C LEU A 478 11.30 1.07 -2.42
N VAL A 479 12.52 0.93 -2.91
CA VAL A 479 12.92 1.44 -4.22
C VAL A 479 12.41 0.57 -5.37
N PHE A 480 12.60 -0.75 -5.29
CA PHE A 480 12.35 -1.64 -6.42
C PHE A 480 10.97 -2.29 -6.42
N TYR A 481 10.35 -2.48 -5.25
CA TYR A 481 9.02 -3.08 -5.18
C TYR A 481 7.93 -2.02 -5.12
N ARG A 482 8.08 -1.05 -4.22
CA ARG A 482 7.00 -0.12 -3.84
C ARG A 482 6.91 1.12 -4.72
N LEU A 483 8.04 1.75 -5.03
CA LEU A 483 8.06 3.02 -5.77
C LEU A 483 7.91 2.81 -7.28
N GLY A 484 7.10 3.68 -7.90
CA GLY A 484 6.84 3.64 -9.35
C GLY A 484 8.10 3.63 -10.24
N PRO A 485 9.13 4.45 -9.96
CA PRO A 485 10.40 4.39 -10.71
C PRO A 485 11.06 3.01 -10.75
N GLY A 486 11.11 2.27 -9.64
CA GLY A 486 11.72 0.93 -9.61
C GLY A 486 10.96 -0.12 -10.42
N ARG A 487 9.68 0.15 -10.70
CA ARG A 487 8.75 -0.71 -11.46
C ARG A 487 8.59 -0.26 -12.92
N LEU A 488 9.27 0.81 -13.32
CA LEU A 488 9.13 1.41 -14.66
C LEU A 488 9.56 0.46 -15.79
N CYS A 489 10.51 -0.44 -15.53
CA CYS A 489 10.97 -1.45 -16.48
C CYS A 489 9.82 -2.32 -17.00
N GLU A 490 8.93 -2.79 -16.12
CA GLU A 490 7.80 -3.64 -16.50
C GLU A 490 6.82 -2.88 -17.40
N PHE A 491 6.47 -1.66 -17.00
CA PHE A 491 5.56 -0.82 -17.76
C PHE A 491 6.11 -0.50 -19.15
N LEU A 492 7.38 -0.10 -19.25
CA LEU A 492 8.04 0.17 -20.52
C LEU A 492 8.16 -1.09 -21.40
N MET A 493 8.49 -2.25 -20.82
CA MET A 493 8.52 -3.51 -21.56
C MET A 493 7.15 -3.83 -22.17
N GLY A 494 6.07 -3.54 -21.44
CA GLY A 494 4.71 -3.55 -21.95
C GLY A 494 4.51 -2.63 -23.16
N ILE A 495 4.95 -1.37 -23.07
CA ILE A 495 4.84 -0.40 -24.19
C ILE A 495 5.60 -0.90 -25.42
N LEU A 496 6.81 -1.44 -25.24
CA LEU A 496 7.64 -1.99 -26.32
C LEU A 496 6.95 -3.19 -26.98
N ALA A 497 6.40 -4.12 -26.19
CA ALA A 497 5.63 -5.26 -26.70
C ALA A 497 4.36 -4.81 -27.45
N GLY A 498 3.66 -3.78 -26.95
CA GLY A 498 2.51 -3.18 -27.61
C GLY A 498 2.88 -2.54 -28.95
N LYS A 499 4.02 -1.83 -28.99
CA LYS A 499 4.54 -1.24 -30.23
C LYS A 499 4.99 -2.30 -31.23
N LEU A 500 5.64 -3.37 -30.78
CA LEU A 500 6.00 -4.52 -31.62
C LEU A 500 4.75 -5.17 -32.22
N PHE A 501 3.72 -5.39 -31.40
CA PHE A 501 2.43 -5.91 -31.87
C PHE A 501 1.82 -5.01 -32.95
N LEU A 502 1.82 -3.69 -32.76
CA LEU A 502 1.29 -2.76 -33.77
C LEU A 502 2.06 -2.82 -35.11
N LEU A 503 3.38 -3.03 -35.07
CA LEU A 503 4.19 -3.20 -36.29
C LEU A 503 3.92 -4.53 -37.00
N TRP A 504 3.53 -5.57 -36.25
CA TRP A 504 3.41 -6.94 -36.78
C TRP A 504 1.98 -7.40 -37.03
N ARG A 505 0.97 -6.74 -36.45
CA ARG A 505 -0.44 -7.20 -36.50
C ARG A 505 -0.99 -7.41 -37.91
N GLN A 506 -0.49 -6.66 -38.90
CA GLN A 506 -0.93 -6.76 -40.31
C GLN A 506 -0.12 -7.77 -41.13
N ARG A 507 1.00 -8.29 -40.59
CA ARG A 507 1.82 -9.27 -41.31
C ARG A 507 1.08 -10.62 -41.39
N PRO A 508 1.31 -11.45 -42.41
CA PRO A 508 0.84 -12.83 -42.38
C PRO A 508 1.57 -13.60 -41.28
N VAL A 509 0.87 -14.52 -40.60
CA VAL A 509 1.46 -15.40 -39.57
C VAL A 509 1.86 -16.72 -40.21
N SER A 510 3.14 -17.07 -40.16
CA SER A 510 3.59 -18.39 -40.60
C SER A 510 3.35 -19.46 -39.51
N LYS A 511 3.17 -20.72 -39.92
CA LYS A 511 3.02 -21.85 -38.97
C LYS A 511 4.26 -22.00 -38.08
N ILE A 512 5.45 -21.75 -38.61
CA ILE A 512 6.72 -21.90 -37.89
C ILE A 512 6.92 -20.78 -36.86
N GLU A 513 6.62 -19.53 -37.23
CA GLU A 513 6.62 -18.39 -36.29
C GLU A 513 5.67 -18.67 -35.12
N ARG A 514 4.42 -19.04 -35.41
CA ARG A 514 3.44 -19.36 -34.36
C ARG A 514 3.95 -20.45 -33.43
N ARG A 515 4.57 -21.52 -33.97
CA ARG A 515 5.14 -22.62 -33.16
C ARG A 515 6.23 -22.10 -32.23
N TRP A 516 7.24 -21.41 -32.76
CA TRP A 516 8.37 -20.94 -31.97
C TRP A 516 7.99 -19.89 -30.93
N VAL A 517 7.10 -18.95 -31.25
CA VAL A 517 6.63 -17.98 -30.26
C VAL A 517 5.76 -18.65 -29.18
N SER A 518 5.01 -19.71 -29.52
CA SER A 518 4.29 -20.51 -28.52
C SER A 518 5.25 -21.27 -27.59
N VAL A 519 6.34 -21.82 -28.13
CA VAL A 519 7.40 -22.46 -27.31
C VAL A 519 8.06 -21.42 -26.40
N LEU A 520 8.38 -20.23 -26.91
CA LEU A 520 8.97 -19.16 -26.10
C LEU A 520 8.02 -18.68 -25.00
N ALA A 521 6.72 -18.58 -25.27
CA ALA A 521 5.70 -18.26 -24.27
C ALA A 521 5.59 -19.36 -23.19
N LEU A 522 5.67 -20.63 -23.58
CA LEU A 522 5.69 -21.76 -22.64
C LEU A 522 6.95 -21.72 -21.76
N ILE A 523 8.14 -21.52 -22.35
CA ILE A 523 9.40 -21.37 -21.60
C ILE A 523 9.31 -20.18 -20.65
N SER A 524 8.71 -19.06 -21.08
CA SER A 524 8.49 -17.88 -20.24
C SER A 524 7.59 -18.21 -19.05
N LEU A 525 6.49 -18.94 -19.27
CA LEU A 525 5.57 -19.35 -18.21
C LEU A 525 6.24 -20.30 -17.21
N LEU A 526 6.95 -21.32 -17.71
CA LEU A 526 7.68 -22.27 -16.87
C LEU A 526 8.82 -21.59 -16.11
N GLY A 527 9.51 -20.63 -16.73
CA GLY A 527 10.54 -19.83 -16.09
C GLY A 527 9.98 -18.99 -14.94
N VAL A 528 8.83 -18.33 -15.14
CA VAL A 528 8.12 -17.61 -14.06
C VAL A 528 7.76 -18.56 -12.93
N MET A 529 7.15 -19.71 -13.25
CA MET A 529 6.79 -20.71 -12.24
C MET A 529 8.02 -21.24 -11.49
N GLY A 530 9.13 -21.51 -12.17
CA GLY A 530 10.38 -21.94 -11.56
C GLY A 530 10.96 -20.88 -10.62
N ILE A 531 10.95 -19.59 -11.01
CA ILE A 531 11.41 -18.50 -10.13
C ILE A 531 10.52 -18.39 -8.88
N MET A 532 9.21 -18.64 -9.00
CA MET A 532 8.30 -18.63 -7.86
C MET A 532 8.60 -19.76 -6.86
N THR A 533 9.10 -20.90 -7.31
CA THR A 533 9.38 -22.07 -6.45
C THR A 533 10.80 -22.10 -5.87
N VAL A 534 11.76 -21.37 -6.47
CA VAL A 534 13.13 -21.23 -5.94
C VAL A 534 13.13 -20.45 -4.62
N ASP A 535 14.10 -20.76 -3.74
CA ASP A 535 14.31 -20.09 -2.46
C ASP A 535 14.33 -18.55 -2.59
N LYS A 536 13.67 -17.86 -1.66
CA LYS A 536 13.50 -16.41 -1.67
C LYS A 536 14.81 -15.64 -1.51
N THR A 537 15.81 -16.24 -0.87
CA THR A 537 17.10 -15.61 -0.54
C THR A 537 18.01 -15.43 -1.75
N VAL A 538 17.95 -16.33 -2.74
CA VAL A 538 18.92 -16.37 -3.86
C VAL A 538 18.71 -15.24 -4.87
N LEU A 539 17.49 -14.68 -4.98
CA LEU A 539 17.12 -13.69 -6.00
C LEU A 539 16.25 -12.55 -5.47
N GLN A 540 16.29 -12.28 -4.18
CA GLN A 540 15.30 -11.46 -3.48
C GLN A 540 15.02 -10.10 -4.16
N ILE A 541 16.06 -9.34 -4.49
CA ILE A 541 15.92 -8.03 -5.14
C ILE A 541 15.39 -8.14 -6.58
N TYR A 542 15.81 -9.16 -7.33
CA TYR A 542 15.40 -9.36 -8.72
C TYR A 542 13.94 -9.82 -8.84
N ARG A 543 13.41 -10.45 -7.78
CA ARG A 543 11.99 -10.83 -7.66
C ARG A 543 11.07 -9.63 -7.43
N PHE A 544 11.60 -8.42 -7.23
CA PHE A 544 10.80 -7.19 -7.19
C PHE A 544 10.43 -6.65 -8.58
N GLY A 545 10.47 -7.47 -9.64
CA GLY A 545 9.78 -7.17 -10.90
C GLY A 545 10.54 -7.45 -12.18
N ALA A 546 11.78 -6.97 -12.24
CA ALA A 546 12.56 -6.91 -13.46
C ALA A 546 12.68 -8.28 -14.16
N ILE A 547 12.85 -9.34 -13.37
CA ILE A 547 12.97 -10.71 -13.87
C ILE A 547 11.70 -11.22 -14.57
N TYR A 548 10.54 -10.64 -14.26
CA TYR A 548 9.25 -11.03 -14.84
C TYR A 548 8.83 -10.16 -16.04
N ALA A 549 9.45 -9.00 -16.23
CA ALA A 549 9.07 -8.04 -17.26
C ALA A 549 9.09 -8.65 -18.67
N LEU A 550 10.20 -9.30 -19.05
CA LEU A 550 10.34 -9.93 -20.36
C LEU A 550 9.46 -11.18 -20.53
N PRO A 551 9.45 -12.16 -19.60
CA PRO A 551 8.54 -13.31 -19.68
C PRO A 551 7.08 -12.91 -19.85
N PHE A 552 6.59 -11.95 -19.07
CA PHE A 552 5.20 -11.49 -19.21
C PHE A 552 4.96 -10.73 -20.51
N ALA A 553 5.92 -9.94 -21.00
CA ALA A 553 5.79 -9.27 -22.29
C ALA A 553 5.68 -10.26 -23.46
N ILE A 554 6.44 -11.36 -23.42
CA ILE A 554 6.35 -12.46 -24.38
C ILE A 554 4.98 -13.12 -24.32
N ILE A 555 4.49 -13.47 -23.12
CA ILE A 555 3.17 -14.11 -22.93
C ILE A 555 2.05 -13.20 -23.43
N ILE A 556 2.08 -11.92 -23.09
CA ILE A 556 1.10 -10.92 -23.53
C ILE A 556 1.12 -10.77 -25.05
N PHE A 557 2.31 -10.63 -25.65
CA PHE A 557 2.46 -10.54 -27.09
C PHE A 557 1.92 -11.80 -27.79
N TRP A 558 2.23 -12.98 -27.27
CA TRP A 558 1.76 -14.25 -27.80
C TRP A 558 0.23 -14.35 -27.76
N LEU A 559 -0.39 -14.06 -26.62
CA LEU A 559 -1.85 -14.06 -26.46
C LEU A 559 -2.55 -13.03 -27.36
N ALA A 560 -1.92 -11.87 -27.58
CA ALA A 560 -2.47 -10.82 -28.42
C ALA A 560 -2.40 -11.14 -29.92
N ARG A 561 -1.34 -11.84 -30.34
CA ARG A 561 -1.02 -12.03 -31.76
C ARG A 561 -1.54 -13.33 -32.36
N TYR A 562 -1.51 -14.42 -31.60
CA TYR A 562 -1.75 -15.75 -32.14
C TYR A 562 -3.07 -16.34 -31.64
N ASP A 563 -3.89 -16.82 -32.59
CA ASP A 563 -5.08 -17.61 -32.27
C ASP A 563 -4.66 -19.04 -31.87
N THR A 564 -4.80 -19.36 -30.59
CA THR A 564 -4.43 -20.63 -29.97
C THR A 564 -5.57 -21.15 -29.09
N ARG A 565 -5.52 -22.42 -28.69
CA ARG A 565 -6.53 -22.98 -27.76
C ARG A 565 -6.61 -22.17 -26.45
N THR A 566 -5.46 -21.77 -25.91
CA THR A 566 -5.37 -20.91 -24.73
C THR A 566 -5.99 -19.54 -24.96
N SER A 567 -5.70 -18.90 -26.10
CA SER A 567 -6.29 -17.60 -26.46
C SER A 567 -7.82 -17.70 -26.60
N LYS A 568 -8.34 -18.79 -27.19
CA LYS A 568 -9.78 -19.06 -27.29
C LYS A 568 -10.43 -19.29 -25.92
N LEU A 569 -9.81 -20.09 -25.06
CA LEU A 569 -10.27 -20.32 -23.70
C LEU A 569 -10.35 -19.01 -22.91
N LEU A 570 -9.29 -18.21 -22.94
CA LEU A 570 -9.25 -16.90 -22.30
C LEU A 570 -10.15 -15.87 -22.99
N SER A 571 -10.66 -16.15 -24.18
CA SER A 571 -11.65 -15.29 -24.83
C SER A 571 -13.09 -15.65 -24.43
N ALA A 572 -13.33 -16.69 -23.62
CA ALA A 572 -14.67 -17.06 -23.22
C ALA A 572 -15.34 -15.91 -22.42
N PRO A 573 -16.66 -15.67 -22.59
CA PRO A 573 -17.34 -14.51 -22.01
C PRO A 573 -17.19 -14.38 -20.50
N VAL A 574 -17.21 -15.49 -19.77
CA VAL A 574 -17.07 -15.49 -18.30
C VAL A 574 -15.69 -14.97 -17.89
N PHE A 575 -14.61 -15.45 -18.51
CA PHE A 575 -13.26 -14.98 -18.19
C PHE A 575 -13.06 -13.51 -18.57
N VAL A 576 -13.66 -13.07 -19.68
CA VAL A 576 -13.60 -11.66 -20.10
C VAL A 576 -14.32 -10.78 -19.08
N LEU A 577 -15.52 -11.15 -18.63
CA LEU A 577 -16.28 -10.43 -17.61
C LEU A 577 -15.48 -10.31 -16.30
N MET A 578 -14.91 -11.41 -15.82
CA MET A 578 -14.04 -11.42 -14.64
C MET A 578 -12.81 -10.53 -14.85
N GLY A 579 -12.26 -10.53 -16.07
CA GLY A 579 -11.15 -9.68 -16.50
C GLY A 579 -11.49 -8.20 -16.52
N GLU A 580 -12.71 -7.82 -16.88
CA GLU A 580 -13.17 -6.44 -16.84
C GLU A 580 -13.40 -5.95 -15.40
N ALA A 581 -14.00 -6.81 -14.56
CA ALA A 581 -14.22 -6.59 -13.14
C ALA A 581 -12.95 -6.71 -12.28
N SER A 582 -11.81 -7.11 -12.86
CA SER A 582 -10.58 -7.44 -12.13
C SER A 582 -10.03 -6.30 -11.28
N TYR A 583 -10.28 -5.04 -11.68
CA TYR A 583 -9.83 -3.87 -10.91
C TYR A 583 -10.63 -3.71 -9.61
N SER A 584 -11.96 -3.86 -9.73
CA SER A 584 -12.85 -3.94 -8.57
C SER A 584 -12.45 -5.10 -7.66
N PHE A 585 -12.19 -6.28 -8.24
CA PHE A 585 -11.74 -7.46 -7.50
C PHE A 585 -10.45 -7.22 -6.72
N TYR A 586 -9.43 -6.66 -7.39
CA TYR A 586 -8.11 -6.40 -6.80
C TYR A 586 -8.15 -5.43 -5.61
N LEU A 587 -8.94 -4.35 -5.69
CA LEU A 587 -9.02 -3.38 -4.60
C LEU A 587 -9.95 -3.83 -3.47
N LEU A 588 -10.99 -4.60 -3.77
CA LEU A 588 -11.99 -5.04 -2.81
C LEU A 588 -11.49 -6.16 -1.91
N GLN A 589 -10.57 -7.01 -2.40
CA GLN A 589 -10.11 -8.21 -1.70
C GLN A 589 -9.72 -7.97 -0.23
N ASN A 590 -9.04 -6.85 0.07
CA ASN A 590 -8.57 -6.57 1.44
C ASN A 590 -9.75 -6.38 2.40
N ALA A 591 -10.78 -5.64 2.00
CA ALA A 591 -11.97 -5.43 2.81
C ALA A 591 -12.72 -6.75 3.06
N VAL A 592 -12.82 -7.62 2.05
CA VAL A 592 -13.47 -8.92 2.20
C VAL A 592 -12.67 -9.83 3.12
N ILE A 593 -11.35 -9.91 2.95
CA ILE A 593 -10.48 -10.71 3.82
C ILE A 593 -10.58 -10.23 5.27
N LEU A 594 -10.47 -8.92 5.53
CA LEU A 594 -10.56 -8.39 6.89
C LEU A 594 -11.94 -8.62 7.52
N PHE A 595 -13.02 -8.43 6.75
CA PHE A 595 -14.37 -8.69 7.23
C PHE A 595 -14.57 -10.17 7.59
N MET A 596 -14.16 -11.08 6.70
CA MET A 596 -14.33 -12.51 6.91
C MET A 596 -13.41 -13.01 8.04
N GLY A 597 -12.15 -12.59 8.06
CA GLY A 597 -11.17 -12.94 9.08
C GLY A 597 -11.61 -12.56 10.48
N ASN A 598 -12.05 -11.31 10.68
CA ASN A 598 -12.43 -10.82 12.01
C ASN A 598 -13.74 -11.41 12.53
N ASN A 599 -14.65 -11.82 11.65
CA ASN A 599 -16.00 -12.25 12.04
C ASN A 599 -16.22 -13.76 12.00
N PHE A 600 -15.40 -14.54 11.29
CA PHE A 600 -15.64 -15.97 11.07
C PHE A 600 -14.54 -16.90 11.58
N VAL A 601 -13.29 -16.44 11.73
CA VAL A 601 -12.18 -17.29 12.21
C VAL A 601 -12.34 -17.68 13.69
N SER A 602 -13.02 -16.84 14.49
CA SER A 602 -13.20 -17.06 15.93
C SER A 602 -14.59 -17.55 16.35
N SER A 603 -15.58 -17.53 15.44
CA SER A 603 -17.00 -17.61 15.81
C SER A 603 -17.74 -18.87 15.33
N VAL A 604 -17.16 -19.65 14.40
CA VAL A 604 -17.83 -20.84 13.85
C VAL A 604 -16.96 -22.08 14.03
N SER A 605 -17.20 -22.82 15.11
CA SER A 605 -16.62 -24.15 15.31
C SER A 605 -17.06 -25.10 14.18
N GLY A 606 -16.11 -25.61 13.39
CA GLY A 606 -16.36 -26.63 12.36
C GLY A 606 -16.27 -26.18 10.90
N VAL A 607 -15.99 -24.90 10.62
CA VAL A 607 -15.63 -24.47 9.25
C VAL A 607 -14.17 -24.85 9.01
N THR A 608 -13.90 -25.67 7.99
CA THR A 608 -12.53 -25.94 7.55
C THR A 608 -11.95 -24.69 6.89
N ASP A 609 -10.65 -24.44 7.06
CA ASP A 609 -9.97 -23.27 6.47
C ASP A 609 -10.21 -23.15 4.96
N TYR A 610 -10.30 -24.29 4.27
CA TYR A 610 -10.63 -24.37 2.84
C TYR A 610 -12.01 -23.82 2.49
N ALA A 611 -13.03 -24.04 3.33
CA ALA A 611 -14.37 -23.49 3.10
C ALA A 611 -14.38 -21.97 3.29
N LEU A 612 -13.61 -21.45 4.26
CA LEU A 612 -13.40 -20.02 4.43
C LEU A 612 -12.71 -19.40 3.20
N TYR A 613 -11.61 -20.00 2.72
CA TYR A 613 -10.90 -19.52 1.53
C TYR A 613 -11.79 -19.53 0.28
N GLY A 614 -12.54 -20.61 0.08
CA GLY A 614 -13.52 -20.72 -0.99
C GLY A 614 -14.58 -19.61 -0.91
N SER A 615 -15.10 -19.33 0.28
CA SER A 615 -16.08 -18.27 0.49
C SER A 615 -15.52 -16.87 0.19
N ILE A 616 -14.28 -16.56 0.58
CA ILE A 616 -13.61 -15.29 0.27
C ILE A 616 -13.50 -15.10 -1.24
N ILE A 617 -13.09 -16.14 -1.98
CA ILE A 617 -12.97 -16.11 -3.43
C ILE A 617 -14.33 -15.85 -4.08
N ILE A 618 -15.37 -16.57 -3.66
CA ILE A 618 -16.73 -16.44 -4.22
C ILE A 618 -17.31 -15.06 -3.92
N ILE A 619 -17.21 -14.59 -2.68
CA ILE A 619 -17.73 -13.29 -2.23
C ILE A 619 -16.99 -12.16 -2.96
N THR A 620 -15.65 -12.19 -3.00
CA THR A 620 -14.86 -11.17 -3.70
C THR A 620 -15.19 -11.14 -5.19
N SER A 621 -15.31 -12.30 -5.83
CA SER A 621 -15.71 -12.43 -7.25
C SER A 621 -17.08 -11.82 -7.49
N THR A 622 -18.08 -12.22 -6.71
CA THR A 622 -19.47 -11.79 -6.86
C THR A 622 -19.63 -10.29 -6.64
N LEU A 623 -19.09 -9.77 -5.51
CA LEU A 623 -19.14 -8.34 -5.21
C LEU A 623 -18.36 -7.51 -6.25
N SER A 624 -17.25 -8.01 -6.77
CA SER A 624 -16.49 -7.30 -7.80
C SER A 624 -17.27 -7.12 -9.10
N ILE A 625 -18.03 -8.13 -9.54
CA ILE A 625 -18.90 -8.04 -10.72
C ILE A 625 -20.03 -7.02 -10.47
N ILE A 626 -20.67 -7.09 -9.30
CA ILE A 626 -21.76 -6.17 -8.93
C ILE A 626 -21.25 -4.72 -8.94
N LEU A 627 -20.15 -4.45 -8.23
CA LEU A 627 -19.54 -3.12 -8.16
C LEU A 627 -19.05 -2.66 -9.53
N PHE A 628 -18.47 -3.55 -10.34
CA PHE A 628 -18.03 -3.22 -11.69
C PHE A 628 -19.19 -2.71 -12.57
N GLN A 629 -20.32 -3.42 -12.54
CA GLN A 629 -21.48 -3.10 -13.38
C GLN A 629 -22.27 -1.89 -12.82
N TRP A 630 -22.48 -1.81 -11.51
CA TRP A 630 -23.44 -0.88 -10.90
C TRP A 630 -22.80 0.37 -10.31
N TYR A 631 -21.48 0.36 -10.06
CA TYR A 631 -20.76 1.49 -9.48
C TYR A 631 -19.59 1.96 -10.36
N GLU A 632 -18.59 1.12 -10.61
CA GLU A 632 -17.36 1.48 -11.32
C GLU A 632 -17.66 2.02 -12.72
N THR A 633 -18.41 1.26 -13.54
CA THR A 633 -18.70 1.61 -14.92
C THR A 633 -19.57 2.88 -15.02
N PRO A 634 -20.69 3.01 -14.29
CA PRO A 634 -21.47 4.25 -14.26
C PRO A 634 -20.66 5.47 -13.79
N ALA A 635 -19.88 5.35 -12.72
CA ALA A 635 -19.06 6.43 -12.20
C ALA A 635 -17.98 6.87 -13.22
N ARG A 636 -17.34 5.90 -13.88
CA ARG A 636 -16.38 6.15 -14.97
C ARG A 636 -17.00 6.93 -16.11
N VAL A 637 -18.19 6.53 -16.58
CA VAL A 637 -18.90 7.22 -17.67
C VAL A 637 -19.30 8.63 -17.23
N PHE A 638 -19.83 8.78 -16.02
CA PHE A 638 -20.22 10.06 -15.45
C PHE A 638 -19.04 11.04 -15.38
N LEU A 639 -17.91 10.63 -14.81
CA LEU A 639 -16.71 11.46 -14.67
C LEU A 639 -16.18 11.89 -16.04
N ARG A 640 -16.10 10.97 -17.01
CA ARG A 640 -15.68 11.31 -18.38
C ARG A 640 -16.63 12.34 -19.01
N LYS A 641 -17.94 12.13 -18.93
CA LYS A 641 -18.93 13.09 -19.46
C LYS A 641 -18.81 14.46 -18.77
N ARG A 642 -18.54 14.52 -17.48
CA ARG A 642 -18.47 15.79 -16.73
C ARG A 642 -17.18 16.57 -16.98
N LEU A 643 -16.03 15.89 -17.00
CA LEU A 643 -14.70 16.51 -17.09
C LEU A 643 -14.25 16.80 -18.53
N LEU A 644 -14.89 16.18 -19.53
CA LEU A 644 -14.59 16.40 -20.95
C LEU A 644 -15.57 17.34 -21.66
N ARG A 645 -16.62 17.82 -20.97
CA ARG A 645 -17.53 18.83 -21.52
C ARG A 645 -16.76 20.14 -21.74
N LYS A 646 -16.79 20.63 -22.99
CA LYS A 646 -16.23 21.93 -23.40
C LYS A 646 -17.12 23.07 -22.96
#